data_AF-A0A7Z0MCU1-F1
#
_entry.id   AF-A0A7Z0MCU1-F1
#
_cell.length_a   1.000
_cell.length_b   1.000
_cell.length_c   1.000
_cell.angle_alpha   90.00
_cell.angle_beta   90.00
_cell.angle_gamma   90.00
#
_symmetry.space_group_name_H-M   'P 1'
#
loop_
_entity.id
_entity.type
_entity.pdbx_description
1 polymer ?
#
loop_
_entity_poly.entity_id
_entity_poly.type
_entity_poly.pdbx_seq_one_letter_code
_entity_poly.pdbx_strand_id
1 'polypeptide(L)'
;MAPVAGGGADTGGSVCSPPALGAPCATGGTALPGNSEPGPGLGMGNPVHLATGNKYQLDVDLPPNPAAPALELIRHYNGLATQGTALGRNWAFSYDVRLRRRGDGWQVRQGDGSILKIAAPVPQGRELRWQWPDGRRLIFDAGGHLVRIELGRAAFVRIHRHAGPHPLAGMIRRVESSSGHTLRFHYREYEGQAALESVDTPLGSFRYRHGRPDPASGHRSPRLEAVERPDGMRRLYHYEAGFQSGNPYALTGISLGAPAGPDHRLATWKYDSHGRVIEAQQHGRRLPVLHFDYAQTARGNRAGLTRVRGSDGRQQEIRYQHVHGGYRLLSRQSGGCAQPASGAVAACPDTAAGPDTIAQYDAQGRLTALSGMLLRRSPGGGLTGLLRPPAPGWPGLAFDHDGPQGRYTWQSDATGPTTLLADSAGRPAHLRYANGDTVRLHYDAQGRPLRIDESAGDPARGATSTRLRWHGRQLLRIEHPAETESLQRDGGGRIVGRSVQRPGSGLSPAFRFREGFGYDDQGRLTLHRLPEGGALHYEWRGARLAALHWEDTQGQVQPVITSVAGTPGYRHGNGLERVAGAPAGLHADTLWLGHGGETWWLQRSSHDAAGRVLHDIHEFPPFGRHDRQYYVHDPQSRMRAALHQRAGSSARHWYAWHPDGRLAAMNEGGRSRIPSVRRDASGLPLRTGRHLLRYGPGRRLESVASAATGEPLAQYRHNAFGHRIIKYHGGQATHYLYLGNQLVAEARGDGGHAPPAVTRRFLHAGLTPVGMIEYPSGGPPRLLAVHADLSGAPRLVTDADRRLRWLASYTPTGQARQVAGDMHFPLRLPGQYEDPETGWHDNLLRTYVAGLGHYLEPDPLGPLPGTDAYGYARQQPWRYADPWGLLLFAFDGTRYNAQSMGNVWKLSQAYRDGAAHYHAGPGSSEYFDWDALVAWRAGRILENQWQALLAALEHQPPDTVTPIDIVGFSRGAALARHFGNRIATHVRDGMFSVADPLRGQISACVDLRFMGLFDTVAQFGIAGSHNHLYDFRIAELWSWVSHAVALHEHRWTFPLTSAEAGGSGNLVEAPFVGAHADIGGGLALRDPPSPQPGGPATDAKGGATAPDSDPAASGLADVALGWMHWQARAATVDFAALANAGPGAQAPRLHDMRSPLWRTIQDGDRAVQGPSGAIRWNYQDEDPRLGRARRAQTEAFIDRPEAWRSEPGDVVGRVDMEGYASWLEETLGWSPP
;
A
#
# COMPACT_ATOMS: atom_id res chain seq x y z
N MET A 1 -74.25 0.45 -16.56
CA MET A 1 -74.07 -1.03 -16.61
C MET A 1 -72.65 -1.36 -16.19
N ALA A 2 -72.43 -2.58 -15.72
CA ALA A 2 -71.13 -3.22 -15.56
C ALA A 2 -71.28 -4.70 -15.98
N PRO A 3 -70.21 -5.49 -16.18
CA PRO A 3 -68.81 -5.14 -16.43
C PRO A 3 -68.27 -5.75 -17.75
N VAL A 4 -67.02 -5.44 -18.13
CA VAL A 4 -66.15 -6.38 -18.87
C VAL A 4 -64.75 -6.31 -18.28
N ALA A 5 -64.15 -7.45 -17.95
CA ALA A 5 -62.78 -7.53 -17.45
C ALA A 5 -61.79 -7.63 -18.62
N GLY A 6 -60.98 -6.58 -18.83
CA GLY A 6 -59.81 -6.62 -19.70
C GLY A 6 -58.55 -6.90 -18.87
N GLY A 7 -57.85 -7.99 -19.14
CA GLY A 7 -56.65 -8.37 -18.39
C GLY A 7 -55.52 -7.37 -18.62
N GLY A 8 -55.17 -6.61 -17.59
CA GLY A 8 -53.94 -5.81 -17.59
C GLY A 8 -52.73 -6.74 -17.68
N ALA A 9 -51.93 -6.59 -18.74
CA ALA A 9 -50.71 -7.38 -18.90
C ALA A 9 -49.71 -7.00 -17.80
N ASP A 10 -49.46 -7.94 -16.88
CA ASP A 10 -48.47 -7.78 -15.82
C ASP A 10 -47.08 -7.64 -16.44
N THR A 11 -46.59 -6.40 -16.53
CA THR A 11 -45.25 -6.05 -17.02
C THR A 11 -44.19 -6.30 -15.95
N GLY A 12 -44.28 -7.47 -15.31
CA GLY A 12 -43.36 -7.98 -14.30
C GLY A 12 -41.92 -8.04 -14.81
N GLY A 13 -41.18 -6.96 -14.56
CA GLY A 13 -39.76 -6.83 -14.87
C GLY A 13 -38.97 -7.92 -14.16
N SER A 14 -38.65 -9.00 -14.88
CA SER A 14 -38.04 -10.22 -14.36
C SER A 14 -36.53 -10.02 -14.12
N VAL A 15 -36.20 -9.20 -13.12
CA VAL A 15 -34.83 -8.92 -12.67
C VAL A 15 -34.15 -10.23 -12.26
N CYS A 16 -32.95 -10.46 -12.81
CA CYS A 16 -32.32 -11.77 -12.84
C CYS A 16 -31.83 -12.27 -11.47
N SER A 17 -32.13 -13.53 -11.17
CA SER A 17 -31.56 -14.29 -10.05
C SER A 17 -30.27 -15.00 -10.45
N PRO A 18 -29.15 -14.83 -9.73
CA PRO A 18 -28.02 -15.77 -9.84
C PRO A 18 -28.37 -17.05 -9.07
N PRO A 19 -28.40 -18.24 -9.72
CA PRO A 19 -28.80 -19.48 -9.08
C PRO A 19 -27.70 -20.02 -8.14
N ALA A 20 -28.08 -21.03 -7.35
CA ALA A 20 -27.28 -21.84 -6.41
C ALA A 20 -25.93 -22.43 -6.92
N LEU A 21 -25.59 -22.18 -8.19
CA LEU A 21 -24.40 -22.68 -8.89
C LEU A 21 -23.31 -21.61 -9.07
N GLY A 22 -23.66 -20.31 -9.06
CA GLY A 22 -22.74 -19.24 -9.45
C GLY A 22 -21.55 -19.03 -8.51
N ALA A 23 -20.56 -18.27 -8.96
CA ALA A 23 -19.38 -17.95 -8.19
C ALA A 23 -19.73 -17.26 -6.84
N PRO A 24 -19.42 -17.83 -5.66
CA PRO A 24 -19.78 -17.24 -4.35
C PRO A 24 -19.09 -15.90 -4.06
N CYS A 25 -18.07 -15.55 -4.85
CA CYS A 25 -17.22 -14.36 -4.73
C CYS A 25 -16.91 -13.81 -6.13
N ALA A 26 -17.96 -13.55 -6.92
CA ALA A 26 -17.85 -13.14 -8.32
C ALA A 26 -17.16 -11.77 -8.50
N THR A 27 -15.97 -11.76 -9.11
CA THR A 27 -15.21 -10.53 -9.45
C THR A 27 -15.67 -9.87 -10.75
N GLY A 28 -16.44 -10.58 -11.57
CA GLY A 28 -16.73 -10.19 -12.95
C GLY A 28 -15.57 -10.41 -13.91
N GLY A 29 -15.80 -10.03 -15.16
CA GLY A 29 -14.83 -10.05 -16.27
C GLY A 29 -15.44 -9.35 -17.49
N THR A 30 -14.83 -9.52 -18.66
CA THR A 30 -15.34 -9.02 -19.94
C THR A 30 -16.60 -9.76 -20.38
N ALA A 31 -16.60 -11.08 -20.24
CA ALA A 31 -17.68 -11.98 -20.65
C ALA A 31 -18.56 -12.49 -19.50
N LEU A 32 -18.37 -11.96 -18.28
CA LEU A 32 -19.23 -12.20 -17.13
C LEU A 32 -19.62 -10.89 -16.43
N PRO A 33 -20.86 -10.77 -15.91
CA PRO A 33 -21.20 -9.70 -14.97
C PRO A 33 -20.41 -9.93 -13.68
N GLY A 34 -19.88 -8.85 -13.10
CA GLY A 34 -19.49 -8.88 -11.70
C GLY A 34 -20.73 -8.83 -10.80
N ASN A 35 -20.52 -9.00 -9.49
CA ASN A 35 -21.47 -8.43 -8.55
C ASN A 35 -21.54 -6.92 -8.83
N SER A 36 -22.72 -6.39 -9.14
CA SER A 36 -22.90 -4.96 -9.46
C SER A 36 -22.53 -4.02 -8.31
N GLU A 37 -22.44 -4.57 -7.10
CA GLU A 37 -22.10 -3.89 -5.86
C GLU A 37 -21.31 -4.86 -4.94
N PRO A 38 -20.42 -4.38 -4.07
CA PRO A 38 -19.80 -5.21 -3.04
C PRO A 38 -20.85 -5.77 -2.07
N GLY A 39 -20.80 -7.07 -1.80
CA GLY A 39 -21.69 -7.74 -0.85
C GLY A 39 -20.93 -8.76 0.01
N PRO A 40 -21.46 -9.12 1.19
CA PRO A 40 -20.87 -10.13 2.05
C PRO A 40 -20.87 -11.50 1.36
N GLY A 41 -19.71 -12.17 1.34
CA GLY A 41 -19.48 -13.38 0.55
C GLY A 41 -20.04 -14.64 1.20
N LEU A 42 -20.40 -15.62 0.37
CA LEU A 42 -20.78 -16.98 0.80
C LEU A 42 -19.72 -18.02 0.40
N GLY A 43 -18.45 -17.62 0.26
CA GLY A 43 -17.34 -18.48 -0.16
C GLY A 43 -16.30 -18.67 0.93
N MET A 44 -15.86 -19.92 1.15
CA MET A 44 -14.77 -20.28 2.08
C MET A 44 -14.05 -21.53 1.55
N GLY A 45 -12.78 -21.79 1.90
CA GLY A 45 -12.08 -23.00 1.44
C GLY A 45 -11.78 -23.04 -0.08
N ASN A 46 -11.54 -21.87 -0.68
CA ASN A 46 -11.15 -21.65 -2.09
C ASN A 46 -12.10 -22.22 -3.18
N PRO A 47 -13.19 -21.52 -3.49
CA PRO A 47 -14.29 -21.34 -2.58
C PRO A 47 -15.34 -22.45 -2.74
N VAL A 48 -15.57 -23.17 -1.64
CA VAL A 48 -16.81 -23.86 -1.35
C VAL A 48 -17.90 -22.82 -1.10
N HIS A 49 -19.04 -22.95 -1.78
CA HIS A 49 -20.20 -22.09 -1.57
C HIS A 49 -20.95 -22.55 -0.30
N LEU A 50 -20.80 -21.80 0.80
CA LEU A 50 -21.20 -22.15 2.17
C LEU A 50 -22.66 -22.62 2.30
N ALA A 51 -23.59 -22.10 1.48
CA ALA A 51 -25.00 -22.48 1.56
C ALA A 51 -25.38 -23.77 0.82
N THR A 52 -24.51 -24.31 -0.03
CA THR A 52 -24.79 -25.43 -0.97
C THR A 52 -23.73 -26.52 -0.98
N GLY A 53 -22.53 -26.25 -0.48
CA GLY A 53 -21.37 -27.14 -0.61
C GLY A 53 -20.80 -27.26 -2.02
N ASN A 54 -21.27 -26.43 -2.97
CA ASN A 54 -20.72 -26.43 -4.32
C ASN A 54 -19.24 -26.03 -4.30
N LYS A 55 -18.36 -26.87 -4.85
CA LYS A 55 -16.99 -26.46 -5.15
C LYS A 55 -16.98 -25.64 -6.43
N TYR A 56 -16.64 -24.37 -6.31
CA TYR A 56 -16.37 -23.49 -7.43
C TYR A 56 -14.86 -23.21 -7.54
N GLN A 57 -14.30 -23.20 -8.75
CA GLN A 57 -12.93 -22.74 -9.02
C GLN A 57 -12.97 -21.69 -10.13
N LEU A 58 -12.25 -20.59 -9.96
CA LEU A 58 -11.94 -19.65 -11.02
C LEU A 58 -10.43 -19.67 -11.24
N ASP A 59 -10.04 -19.98 -12.47
CA ASP A 59 -8.66 -20.18 -12.89
C ASP A 59 -8.40 -19.28 -14.09
N VAL A 60 -7.46 -18.35 -13.97
CA VAL A 60 -7.19 -17.39 -15.04
C VAL A 60 -5.91 -17.74 -15.77
N ASP A 61 -6.08 -18.09 -17.04
CA ASP A 61 -5.00 -18.33 -17.98
C ASP A 61 -4.45 -16.97 -18.47
N LEU A 62 -5.34 -16.03 -18.86
CA LEU A 62 -5.02 -14.67 -19.34
C LEU A 62 -6.02 -13.58 -18.88
N PRO A 63 -5.56 -12.57 -18.12
CA PRO A 63 -6.50 -10.96 -17.90
C PRO A 63 -6.62 -10.07 -19.14
N PRO A 64 -7.58 -9.12 -19.12
CA PRO A 64 -7.49 -7.87 -19.86
C PRO A 64 -6.22 -7.09 -19.49
N ASN A 65 -5.32 -6.97 -20.46
CA ASN A 65 -4.09 -6.15 -20.42
C ASN A 65 -4.42 -4.72 -20.93
N PRO A 66 -3.79 -3.64 -20.42
CA PRO A 66 -3.95 -2.28 -20.97
C PRO A 66 -3.91 -2.13 -22.50
N ALA A 67 -3.13 -2.94 -23.24
CA ALA A 67 -3.09 -2.94 -24.71
C ALA A 67 -4.29 -3.64 -25.39
N ALA A 68 -4.98 -4.51 -24.67
CA ALA A 68 -6.17 -5.23 -25.12
C ALA A 68 -7.14 -5.50 -23.94
N PRO A 69 -7.76 -4.45 -23.34
CA PRO A 69 -8.48 -4.54 -22.07
C PRO A 69 -9.88 -5.19 -22.20
N ALA A 70 -10.06 -6.02 -23.23
CA ALA A 70 -11.27 -6.73 -23.60
C ALA A 70 -11.01 -8.20 -23.96
N LEU A 71 -9.76 -8.68 -23.89
CA LEU A 71 -9.46 -10.11 -24.06
C LEU A 71 -9.18 -10.74 -22.70
N GLU A 72 -9.74 -11.92 -22.49
CA GLU A 72 -9.48 -12.73 -21.31
C GLU A 72 -9.57 -14.21 -21.66
N LEU A 73 -8.88 -15.05 -20.89
CA LEU A 73 -8.97 -16.50 -20.93
C LEU A 73 -9.12 -16.95 -19.48
N ILE A 74 -10.36 -16.91 -18.99
CA ILE A 74 -10.71 -17.36 -17.64
C ILE A 74 -11.52 -18.64 -17.76
N ARG A 75 -11.15 -19.63 -16.95
CA ARG A 75 -11.82 -20.92 -16.81
C ARG A 75 -12.53 -21.03 -15.49
N HIS A 76 -13.65 -21.73 -15.53
CA HIS A 76 -14.53 -21.92 -14.40
C HIS A 76 -14.77 -23.41 -14.24
N TYR A 77 -14.55 -23.94 -13.03
CA TYR A 77 -15.08 -25.23 -12.62
C TYR A 77 -16.23 -25.01 -11.65
N ASN A 78 -17.26 -25.83 -11.81
CA ASN A 78 -18.48 -25.77 -11.02
C ASN A 78 -18.96 -27.19 -10.71
N GLY A 79 -18.75 -27.66 -9.48
CA GLY A 79 -18.97 -29.07 -9.10
C GLY A 79 -20.43 -29.53 -9.22
N LEU A 80 -21.39 -28.62 -9.05
CA LEU A 80 -22.81 -28.86 -9.24
C LEU A 80 -23.31 -28.53 -10.67
N ALA A 81 -22.42 -28.18 -11.61
CA ALA A 81 -22.78 -28.08 -13.02
C ALA A 81 -22.96 -29.48 -13.65
N THR A 82 -23.61 -29.50 -14.81
CA THR A 82 -23.84 -30.72 -15.63
C THR A 82 -23.44 -30.51 -17.09
N GLN A 83 -22.70 -29.44 -17.38
CA GLN A 83 -22.27 -29.09 -18.73
C GLN A 83 -20.99 -29.85 -19.09
N GLY A 84 -21.00 -30.50 -20.25
CA GLY A 84 -19.79 -30.81 -21.00
C GLY A 84 -19.43 -29.65 -21.92
N THR A 85 -18.17 -29.24 -21.93
CA THR A 85 -17.58 -28.43 -23.00
C THR A 85 -16.37 -29.17 -23.58
N ALA A 86 -15.69 -28.57 -24.56
CA ALA A 86 -14.39 -29.07 -25.00
C ALA A 86 -13.28 -28.94 -23.94
N LEU A 87 -13.46 -28.16 -22.86
CA LEU A 87 -12.61 -28.25 -21.66
C LEU A 87 -12.90 -29.52 -20.83
N GLY A 88 -13.93 -30.30 -21.15
CA GLY A 88 -14.40 -31.43 -20.36
C GLY A 88 -15.64 -31.10 -19.54
N ARG A 89 -16.09 -32.07 -18.74
CA ARG A 89 -17.28 -31.92 -17.90
C ARG A 89 -16.99 -31.05 -16.67
N ASN A 90 -17.99 -30.26 -16.28
CA ASN A 90 -17.98 -29.27 -15.19
C ASN A 90 -17.01 -28.08 -15.39
N TRP A 91 -16.30 -28.00 -16.51
CA TRP A 91 -15.43 -26.90 -16.91
C TRP A 91 -16.01 -26.10 -18.08
N ALA A 92 -15.79 -24.78 -18.08
CA ALA A 92 -16.13 -23.87 -19.19
C ALA A 92 -15.24 -22.60 -19.19
N PHE A 93 -15.12 -21.93 -20.33
CA PHE A 93 -14.54 -20.58 -20.40
C PHE A 93 -15.62 -19.50 -20.15
N SER A 94 -15.21 -18.28 -19.79
CA SER A 94 -16.14 -17.13 -19.74
C SER A 94 -16.88 -16.90 -21.06
N TYR A 95 -16.27 -17.19 -22.21
CA TYR A 95 -16.86 -17.09 -23.55
C TYR A 95 -17.82 -18.25 -23.94
N ASP A 96 -18.03 -19.25 -23.09
CA ASP A 96 -18.95 -20.36 -23.36
C ASP A 96 -20.43 -20.07 -23.04
N VAL A 97 -20.77 -18.78 -22.87
CA VAL A 97 -22.15 -18.31 -22.67
C VAL A 97 -23.09 -18.88 -23.75
N ARG A 98 -24.21 -19.47 -23.31
CA ARG A 98 -25.25 -20.04 -24.17
C ARG A 98 -26.63 -19.49 -23.82
N LEU A 99 -27.29 -18.93 -24.84
CA LEU A 99 -28.71 -18.61 -24.83
C LEU A 99 -29.52 -19.88 -25.13
N ARG A 100 -30.59 -20.13 -24.36
CA ARG A 100 -31.51 -21.25 -24.54
C ARG A 100 -32.94 -20.82 -24.24
N ARG A 101 -33.92 -21.46 -24.89
CA ARG A 101 -35.33 -21.42 -24.49
C ARG A 101 -35.65 -22.71 -23.72
N ARG A 102 -36.37 -22.63 -22.59
CA ARG A 102 -36.75 -23.80 -21.79
C ARG A 102 -38.11 -23.57 -21.14
N GLY A 103 -39.11 -24.30 -21.63
CA GLY A 103 -40.51 -24.04 -21.28
C GLY A 103 -40.99 -22.75 -21.95
N ASP A 104 -41.70 -21.94 -21.18
CA ASP A 104 -42.14 -20.59 -21.51
C ASP A 104 -40.99 -19.58 -21.70
N GLY A 105 -39.98 -19.63 -20.82
CA GLY A 105 -38.95 -18.60 -20.69
C GLY A 105 -37.66 -18.78 -21.50
N TRP A 106 -36.93 -17.67 -21.65
CA TRP A 106 -35.55 -17.61 -22.14
C TRP A 106 -34.54 -17.59 -21.00
N GLN A 107 -33.37 -18.20 -21.22
CA GLN A 107 -32.33 -18.39 -20.22
C GLN A 107 -30.94 -18.20 -20.85
N VAL A 108 -30.08 -17.41 -20.21
CA VAL A 108 -28.66 -17.29 -20.56
C VAL A 108 -27.85 -18.05 -19.52
N ARG A 109 -27.25 -19.16 -19.92
CA ARG A 109 -26.24 -19.85 -19.12
C ARG A 109 -24.88 -19.20 -19.35
N GLN A 110 -24.16 -18.90 -18.28
CA GLN A 110 -22.85 -18.23 -18.34
C GLN A 110 -21.68 -19.20 -18.18
N GLY A 111 -20.47 -18.71 -18.43
CA GLY A 111 -19.23 -19.48 -18.27
C GLY A 111 -18.97 -19.97 -16.84
N ASP A 112 -19.42 -19.24 -15.80
CA ASP A 112 -19.32 -19.70 -14.41
C ASP A 112 -20.32 -20.82 -14.06
N GLY A 113 -21.21 -21.19 -14.99
CA GLY A 113 -22.27 -22.18 -14.80
C GLY A 113 -23.60 -21.60 -14.29
N SER A 114 -23.65 -20.31 -13.94
CA SER A 114 -24.88 -19.61 -13.58
C SER A 114 -25.89 -19.59 -14.74
N ILE A 115 -27.17 -19.41 -14.41
CA ILE A 115 -28.29 -19.42 -15.35
C ILE A 115 -29.18 -18.22 -15.03
N LEU A 116 -29.10 -17.20 -15.86
CA LEU A 116 -29.96 -16.02 -15.75
C LEU A 116 -31.23 -16.29 -16.55
N LYS A 117 -32.40 -16.23 -15.91
CA LYS A 117 -33.67 -16.04 -16.65
C LYS A 117 -33.64 -14.64 -17.26
N ILE A 118 -34.03 -14.53 -18.52
CA ILE A 118 -34.08 -13.25 -19.24
C ILE A 118 -35.43 -13.08 -19.95
N ALA A 119 -35.78 -11.82 -20.26
CA ALA A 119 -36.83 -11.51 -21.22
C ALA A 119 -36.49 -12.04 -22.62
N ALA A 120 -37.45 -12.03 -23.54
CA ALA A 120 -37.21 -12.47 -24.91
C ALA A 120 -36.07 -11.64 -25.56
N PRO A 121 -35.02 -12.29 -26.12
CA PRO A 121 -33.93 -11.59 -26.78
C PRO A 121 -34.42 -10.97 -28.09
N VAL A 122 -33.90 -9.79 -28.43
CA VAL A 122 -34.33 -9.04 -29.62
C VAL A 122 -33.76 -9.70 -30.88
N PRO A 123 -34.59 -10.15 -31.85
CA PRO A 123 -34.09 -10.69 -33.11
C PRO A 123 -33.53 -9.59 -34.00
N GLN A 124 -32.38 -9.84 -34.64
CA GLN A 124 -31.85 -8.96 -35.67
C GLN A 124 -31.22 -9.80 -36.80
N GLY A 125 -31.95 -9.96 -37.90
CA GLY A 125 -31.56 -10.85 -39.00
C GLY A 125 -31.53 -12.31 -38.53
N ARG A 126 -30.33 -12.90 -38.47
CA ARG A 126 -30.10 -14.28 -37.98
C ARG A 126 -29.45 -14.33 -36.59
N GLU A 127 -29.31 -13.17 -35.93
CA GLU A 127 -28.76 -13.03 -34.58
C GLU A 127 -29.86 -12.77 -33.54
N LEU A 128 -29.58 -13.10 -32.28
CA LEU A 128 -30.40 -12.78 -31.11
C LEU A 128 -29.61 -11.90 -30.15
N ARG A 129 -30.18 -10.79 -29.68
CA ARG A 129 -29.48 -9.76 -28.90
C ARG A 129 -30.04 -9.59 -27.49
N TRP A 130 -29.15 -9.42 -26.52
CA TRP A 130 -29.47 -9.16 -25.11
C TRP A 130 -28.50 -8.12 -24.53
N GLN A 131 -28.88 -7.45 -23.44
CA GLN A 131 -28.12 -6.38 -22.80
C GLN A 131 -28.08 -6.58 -21.29
N TRP A 132 -26.90 -6.42 -20.69
CA TRP A 132 -26.73 -6.42 -19.23
C TRP A 132 -27.14 -5.07 -18.62
N PRO A 133 -27.49 -5.03 -17.31
CA PRO A 133 -27.81 -3.79 -16.61
C PRO A 133 -26.67 -2.75 -16.59
N ASP A 134 -25.42 -3.18 -16.78
CA ASP A 134 -24.24 -2.32 -16.93
C ASP A 134 -24.08 -1.73 -18.35
N GLY A 135 -25.07 -1.92 -19.22
CA GLY A 135 -25.13 -1.38 -20.57
C GLY A 135 -24.42 -2.22 -21.63
N ARG A 136 -23.58 -3.19 -21.25
CA ARG A 136 -22.87 -4.08 -22.19
C ARG A 136 -23.86 -4.96 -22.97
N ARG A 137 -23.55 -5.25 -24.24
CA ARG A 137 -24.43 -6.05 -25.12
C ARG A 137 -23.82 -7.40 -25.48
N LEU A 138 -24.64 -8.44 -25.46
CA LEU A 138 -24.33 -9.80 -25.88
C LEU A 138 -25.13 -10.16 -27.12
N ILE A 139 -24.46 -10.76 -28.10
CA ILE A 139 -25.04 -11.12 -29.39
C ILE A 139 -24.79 -12.61 -29.63
N PHE A 140 -25.86 -13.34 -29.93
CA PHE A 140 -25.89 -14.79 -30.08
C PHE A 140 -26.27 -15.20 -31.51
N ASP A 141 -25.75 -16.34 -31.97
CA ASP A 141 -26.21 -16.97 -33.21
C ASP A 141 -27.57 -17.66 -33.06
N ALA A 142 -28.15 -18.13 -34.18
CA ALA A 142 -29.41 -18.86 -34.22
C ALA A 142 -29.39 -20.20 -33.45
N GLY A 143 -28.21 -20.74 -33.13
CA GLY A 143 -28.03 -21.90 -32.25
C GLY A 143 -27.86 -21.55 -30.77
N GLY A 144 -27.93 -20.25 -30.41
CA GLY A 144 -27.79 -19.75 -29.05
C GLY A 144 -26.34 -19.59 -28.57
N HIS A 145 -25.34 -19.59 -29.46
CA HIS A 145 -23.93 -19.42 -29.09
C HIS A 145 -23.53 -17.95 -29.04
N LEU A 146 -22.82 -17.52 -28.01
CA LEU A 146 -22.30 -16.15 -27.95
C LEU A 146 -21.25 -15.91 -29.07
N VAL A 147 -21.49 -14.92 -29.92
CA VAL A 147 -20.60 -14.55 -31.05
C VAL A 147 -20.01 -13.14 -30.93
N ARG A 148 -20.56 -12.25 -30.10
CA ARG A 148 -19.99 -10.90 -29.87
C ARG A 148 -20.40 -10.31 -28.52
N ILE A 149 -19.48 -9.54 -27.93
CA ILE A 149 -19.65 -8.75 -26.70
C ILE A 149 -19.34 -7.30 -27.04
N GLU A 150 -20.11 -6.34 -26.54
CA GLU A 150 -19.87 -4.90 -26.73
C GLU A 150 -19.78 -4.18 -25.39
N LEU A 151 -18.74 -3.36 -25.23
CA LEU A 151 -18.29 -2.80 -23.95
C LEU A 151 -18.47 -1.27 -23.88
N GLY A 152 -19.25 -0.69 -24.79
CA GLY A 152 -19.45 0.75 -24.93
C GLY A 152 -19.61 1.15 -26.40
N ARG A 153 -19.30 2.41 -26.72
CA ARG A 153 -19.41 2.94 -28.10
C ARG A 153 -18.28 2.52 -29.05
N ALA A 154 -17.11 2.09 -28.52
CA ALA A 154 -15.91 1.79 -29.32
C ALA A 154 -15.29 0.40 -29.06
N ALA A 155 -15.36 -0.12 -27.83
CA ALA A 155 -14.72 -1.39 -27.46
C ALA A 155 -15.67 -2.59 -27.66
N PHE A 156 -15.15 -3.68 -28.25
CA PHE A 156 -15.89 -4.93 -28.47
C PHE A 156 -14.98 -6.16 -28.49
N VAL A 157 -15.61 -7.34 -28.38
CA VAL A 157 -15.01 -8.67 -28.58
C VAL A 157 -15.82 -9.44 -29.60
N ARG A 158 -15.17 -10.10 -30.57
CA ARG A 158 -15.80 -11.04 -31.52
C ARG A 158 -15.35 -12.46 -31.21
N ILE A 159 -16.27 -13.41 -31.28
CA ILE A 159 -16.08 -14.83 -30.96
C ILE A 159 -16.51 -15.63 -32.20
N HIS A 160 -15.54 -15.97 -33.03
CA HIS A 160 -15.72 -16.79 -34.22
C HIS A 160 -15.85 -18.26 -33.82
N ARG A 161 -16.80 -19.00 -34.40
CA ARG A 161 -17.06 -20.42 -34.07
C ARG A 161 -16.93 -21.32 -35.30
N HIS A 162 -16.75 -22.62 -35.07
CA HIS A 162 -16.77 -23.63 -36.13
C HIS A 162 -18.20 -23.87 -36.64
N ALA A 163 -18.33 -24.02 -37.97
CA ALA A 163 -19.59 -24.26 -38.66
C ALA A 163 -19.55 -25.59 -39.44
N GLY A 164 -20.72 -26.11 -39.79
CA GLY A 164 -20.89 -27.41 -40.47
C GLY A 164 -21.07 -28.60 -39.50
N PRO A 165 -21.52 -29.76 -40.00
CA PRO A 165 -21.86 -30.94 -39.19
C PRO A 165 -20.63 -31.78 -38.84
N HIS A 166 -19.73 -31.23 -38.03
CA HIS A 166 -18.54 -31.91 -37.49
C HIS A 166 -18.62 -31.94 -35.94
N PRO A 167 -17.96 -32.89 -35.24
CA PRO A 167 -17.71 -32.83 -33.80
C PRO A 167 -17.25 -31.47 -33.22
N LEU A 168 -16.70 -30.55 -34.02
CA LEU A 168 -16.30 -29.20 -33.59
C LEU A 168 -17.42 -28.14 -33.64
N ALA A 169 -18.63 -28.46 -34.12
CA ALA A 169 -19.69 -27.49 -34.38
C ALA A 169 -20.03 -26.61 -33.16
N GLY A 170 -20.06 -25.28 -33.34
CA GLY A 170 -20.35 -24.32 -32.27
C GLY A 170 -19.22 -24.10 -31.24
N MET A 171 -18.11 -24.83 -31.34
CA MET A 171 -16.90 -24.57 -30.54
C MET A 171 -16.22 -23.28 -30.99
N ILE A 172 -15.46 -22.63 -30.10
CA ILE A 172 -14.80 -21.34 -30.35
C ILE A 172 -13.58 -21.58 -31.23
N ARG A 173 -13.46 -20.90 -32.38
CA ARG A 173 -12.29 -20.97 -33.27
C ARG A 173 -11.29 -19.84 -33.00
N ARG A 174 -11.80 -18.62 -32.82
CA ARG A 174 -10.99 -17.41 -32.61
C ARG A 174 -11.76 -16.39 -31.77
N VAL A 175 -11.08 -15.74 -30.83
CA VAL A 175 -11.57 -14.54 -30.15
C VAL A 175 -10.72 -13.35 -30.57
N GLU A 176 -11.32 -12.16 -30.70
CA GLU A 176 -10.70 -10.98 -31.32
C GLU A 176 -11.18 -9.67 -30.67
N SER A 177 -10.25 -8.78 -30.33
CA SER A 177 -10.55 -7.45 -29.75
C SER A 177 -10.83 -6.38 -30.81
N SER A 178 -11.43 -5.28 -30.38
CA SER A 178 -11.47 -4.03 -31.14
C SER A 178 -10.09 -3.41 -31.41
N SER A 179 -9.03 -3.86 -30.72
CA SER A 179 -7.62 -3.50 -30.96
C SER A 179 -6.87 -4.53 -31.82
N GLY A 180 -7.56 -5.43 -32.53
CA GLY A 180 -6.98 -6.39 -33.48
C GLY A 180 -6.20 -7.56 -32.85
N HIS A 181 -6.09 -7.63 -31.54
CA HIS A 181 -5.46 -8.74 -30.84
C HIS A 181 -6.35 -9.99 -30.91
N THR A 182 -5.77 -11.19 -30.98
CA THR A 182 -6.55 -12.45 -31.11
C THR A 182 -6.08 -13.56 -30.19
N LEU A 183 -7.03 -14.43 -29.80
CA LEU A 183 -6.80 -15.74 -29.20
C LEU A 183 -7.29 -16.81 -30.19
N ARG A 184 -6.56 -17.89 -30.41
CA ARG A 184 -6.92 -18.97 -31.35
C ARG A 184 -7.07 -20.28 -30.61
N PHE A 185 -8.09 -21.06 -30.93
CA PHE A 185 -8.48 -22.25 -30.17
C PHE A 185 -8.36 -23.48 -31.07
N HIS A 186 -7.65 -24.51 -30.61
CA HIS A 186 -7.39 -25.73 -31.35
C HIS A 186 -7.98 -26.94 -30.62
N TYR A 187 -8.54 -27.87 -31.39
CA TYR A 187 -9.26 -29.03 -30.88
C TYR A 187 -8.75 -30.30 -31.55
N ARG A 188 -8.67 -31.36 -30.74
CA ARG A 188 -8.47 -32.73 -31.22
C ARG A 188 -9.76 -33.52 -31.08
N GLU A 189 -10.00 -34.44 -32.01
CA GLU A 189 -11.09 -35.39 -31.88
C GLU A 189 -10.67 -36.58 -31.00
N TYR A 190 -11.58 -37.02 -30.15
CA TYR A 190 -11.33 -38.04 -29.14
C TYR A 190 -12.59 -38.92 -29.03
N GLU A 191 -12.59 -40.04 -29.75
CA GLU A 191 -13.75 -40.96 -29.90
C GLU A 191 -15.07 -40.23 -30.26
N GLY A 192 -15.04 -39.39 -31.31
CA GLY A 192 -16.20 -38.65 -31.78
C GLY A 192 -16.58 -37.42 -30.94
N GLN A 193 -15.81 -37.09 -29.89
CA GLN A 193 -16.00 -35.87 -29.09
C GLN A 193 -14.83 -34.90 -29.27
N ALA A 194 -15.14 -33.60 -29.30
CA ALA A 194 -14.13 -32.55 -29.34
C ALA A 194 -13.52 -32.32 -27.95
N ALA A 195 -12.20 -32.49 -27.83
CA ALA A 195 -11.42 -32.04 -26.69
C ALA A 195 -10.56 -30.83 -27.10
N LEU A 196 -10.50 -29.81 -26.25
CA LEU A 196 -9.58 -28.68 -26.43
C LEU A 196 -8.14 -29.19 -26.30
N GLU A 197 -7.29 -28.85 -27.26
CA GLU A 197 -5.87 -29.24 -27.23
C GLU A 197 -4.99 -28.06 -26.85
N SER A 198 -5.21 -26.90 -27.46
CA SER A 198 -4.47 -25.69 -27.13
C SER A 198 -5.24 -24.39 -27.38
N VAL A 199 -4.78 -23.31 -26.75
CA VAL A 199 -5.21 -21.94 -27.04
C VAL A 199 -3.97 -21.06 -27.24
N ASP A 200 -3.78 -20.55 -28.47
CA ASP A 200 -2.76 -19.56 -28.77
C ASP A 200 -3.18 -18.20 -28.22
N THR A 201 -2.23 -17.53 -27.58
CA THR A 201 -2.37 -16.17 -27.05
C THR A 201 -1.17 -15.33 -27.50
N PRO A 202 -1.15 -13.99 -27.31
CA PRO A 202 0.03 -13.15 -27.57
C PRO A 202 1.28 -13.50 -26.74
N LEU A 203 1.20 -14.54 -25.90
CA LEU A 203 2.08 -14.83 -24.77
C LEU A 203 2.52 -16.31 -24.79
N GLY A 204 2.28 -16.99 -25.93
CA GLY A 204 2.46 -18.41 -26.19
C GLY A 204 1.13 -19.20 -26.25
N SER A 205 1.22 -20.50 -26.51
CA SER A 205 0.08 -21.43 -26.54
C SER A 205 -0.08 -22.20 -25.21
N PHE A 206 -1.24 -22.09 -24.57
CA PHE A 206 -1.64 -22.93 -23.45
C PHE A 206 -2.07 -24.30 -23.99
N ARG A 207 -1.74 -25.40 -23.31
CA ARG A 207 -2.07 -26.77 -23.71
C ARG A 207 -2.96 -27.43 -22.66
N TYR A 208 -3.96 -28.20 -23.10
CA TYR A 208 -5.01 -28.75 -22.25
C TYR A 208 -4.97 -30.28 -22.33
N ARG A 209 -4.80 -30.96 -21.19
CA ARG A 209 -4.73 -32.43 -21.11
C ARG A 209 -5.99 -32.99 -20.47
N HIS A 210 -6.65 -33.87 -21.20
CA HIS A 210 -7.83 -34.59 -20.74
C HIS A 210 -7.55 -36.07 -20.58
N GLY A 211 -8.12 -36.64 -19.52
CA GLY A 211 -8.24 -38.09 -19.33
C GLY A 211 -9.71 -38.50 -19.16
N ARG A 212 -9.92 -39.72 -18.67
CA ARG A 212 -11.25 -40.33 -18.54
C ARG A 212 -11.54 -40.76 -17.09
N PRO A 213 -12.81 -40.79 -16.68
CA PRO A 213 -13.27 -41.68 -15.61
C PRO A 213 -12.88 -43.13 -15.88
N ASP A 214 -12.87 -43.95 -14.82
CA ASP A 214 -12.74 -45.41 -14.92
C ASP A 214 -13.81 -45.98 -15.90
N PRO A 215 -13.46 -46.80 -16.91
CA PRO A 215 -14.43 -47.46 -17.78
C PRO A 215 -15.55 -48.21 -17.04
N ALA A 216 -15.26 -48.79 -15.87
CA ALA A 216 -16.24 -49.48 -15.03
C ALA A 216 -17.32 -48.54 -14.44
N SER A 217 -17.05 -47.22 -14.40
CA SER A 217 -18.04 -46.21 -13.96
C SER A 217 -19.09 -45.85 -15.02
N GLY A 218 -19.00 -46.42 -16.23
CA GLY A 218 -19.93 -46.15 -17.34
C GLY A 218 -19.86 -44.73 -17.93
N HIS A 219 -18.94 -43.90 -17.44
CA HIS A 219 -18.85 -42.48 -17.74
C HIS A 219 -17.83 -42.16 -18.84
N ARG A 220 -18.30 -41.63 -19.99
CA ARG A 220 -17.50 -41.43 -21.21
C ARG A 220 -16.99 -40.00 -21.46
N SER A 221 -17.42 -38.99 -20.71
CA SER A 221 -17.01 -37.60 -20.98
C SER A 221 -15.58 -37.33 -20.49
N PRO A 222 -14.77 -36.55 -21.23
CA PRO A 222 -13.43 -36.16 -20.79
C PRO A 222 -13.48 -35.28 -19.53
N ARG A 223 -12.49 -35.46 -18.65
CA ARG A 223 -12.20 -34.60 -17.50
C ARG A 223 -10.89 -33.83 -17.75
N LEU A 224 -10.84 -32.55 -17.41
CA LEU A 224 -9.61 -31.75 -17.51
C LEU A 224 -8.67 -32.17 -16.40
N GLU A 225 -7.55 -32.81 -16.73
CA GLU A 225 -6.57 -33.32 -15.76
C GLU A 225 -5.35 -32.41 -15.65
N ALA A 226 -4.98 -31.70 -16.73
CA ALA A 226 -3.96 -30.66 -16.67
C ALA A 226 -4.25 -29.47 -17.58
N VAL A 227 -3.74 -28.31 -17.20
CA VAL A 227 -3.44 -27.22 -18.14
C VAL A 227 -1.98 -26.84 -17.98
N GLU A 228 -1.24 -27.01 -19.05
CA GLU A 228 0.15 -26.62 -19.20
C GLU A 228 0.22 -25.25 -19.85
N ARG A 229 1.05 -24.38 -19.29
CA ARG A 229 1.30 -23.05 -19.84
C ARG A 229 2.46 -23.10 -20.84
N PRO A 230 2.61 -22.10 -21.72
CA PRO A 230 3.74 -21.99 -22.65
C PRO A 230 5.18 -22.01 -22.07
N ASP A 231 5.36 -22.24 -20.76
CA ASP A 231 6.63 -22.46 -20.05
C ASP A 231 6.79 -23.90 -19.53
N GLY A 232 5.79 -24.76 -19.72
CA GLY A 232 5.72 -26.10 -19.15
C GLY A 232 5.32 -26.15 -17.67
N MET A 233 4.92 -25.03 -17.04
CA MET A 233 4.30 -25.05 -15.71
C MET A 233 2.87 -25.57 -15.85
N ARG A 234 2.57 -26.63 -15.10
CA ARG A 234 1.36 -27.45 -15.24
C ARG A 234 0.50 -27.30 -14.01
N ARG A 235 -0.73 -26.78 -14.15
CA ARG A 235 -1.76 -27.06 -13.15
C ARG A 235 -2.32 -28.44 -13.41
N LEU A 236 -2.48 -29.23 -12.36
CA LEU A 236 -3.16 -30.51 -12.37
C LEU A 236 -4.46 -30.44 -11.56
N TYR A 237 -5.43 -31.25 -11.97
CA TYR A 237 -6.75 -31.33 -11.37
C TYR A 237 -7.02 -32.78 -10.97
N HIS A 238 -7.30 -33.00 -9.68
CA HIS A 238 -7.40 -34.33 -9.12
C HIS A 238 -8.86 -34.81 -9.03
N TYR A 239 -9.05 -36.10 -9.27
CA TYR A 239 -10.33 -36.80 -9.35
C TYR A 239 -10.18 -38.17 -8.68
N GLU A 240 -10.00 -38.15 -7.36
CA GLU A 240 -9.58 -39.30 -6.54
C GLU A 240 -10.79 -40.03 -5.94
N ALA A 241 -11.05 -41.26 -6.40
CA ALA A 241 -12.28 -42.00 -6.07
C ALA A 241 -12.66 -42.00 -4.57
N GLY A 242 -11.68 -42.17 -3.68
CA GLY A 242 -11.88 -42.16 -2.22
C GLY A 242 -12.36 -40.84 -1.61
N PHE A 243 -12.25 -39.72 -2.32
CA PHE A 243 -12.76 -38.41 -1.91
C PHE A 243 -14.00 -37.96 -2.73
N GLN A 244 -14.34 -38.67 -3.82
CA GLN A 244 -15.39 -38.30 -4.78
C GLN A 244 -16.81 -38.77 -4.41
N SER A 245 -16.97 -39.68 -3.46
CA SER A 245 -18.28 -40.29 -3.11
C SER A 245 -19.05 -40.84 -4.33
N GLY A 246 -18.33 -41.42 -5.30
CA GLY A 246 -18.91 -41.99 -6.53
C GLY A 246 -19.12 -41.02 -7.69
N ASN A 247 -18.81 -39.71 -7.57
CA ASN A 247 -18.89 -38.76 -8.68
C ASN A 247 -17.52 -38.53 -9.34
N PRO A 248 -17.18 -39.18 -10.48
CA PRO A 248 -15.84 -39.09 -11.07
C PRO A 248 -15.48 -37.71 -11.65
N TYR A 249 -16.41 -36.76 -11.67
CA TYR A 249 -16.20 -35.38 -12.11
C TYR A 249 -16.08 -34.40 -10.94
N ALA A 250 -16.17 -34.86 -9.69
CA ALA A 250 -15.91 -34.04 -8.52
C ALA A 250 -14.39 -33.78 -8.39
N LEU A 251 -13.99 -32.51 -8.43
CA LEU A 251 -12.62 -32.04 -8.28
C LEU A 251 -12.17 -32.19 -6.82
N THR A 252 -11.40 -33.23 -6.52
CA THR A 252 -10.94 -33.56 -5.15
C THR A 252 -9.68 -32.82 -4.73
N GLY A 253 -9.01 -32.17 -5.68
CA GLY A 253 -7.92 -31.26 -5.38
C GLY A 253 -7.33 -30.61 -6.62
N ILE A 254 -6.34 -29.76 -6.40
CA ILE A 254 -5.51 -29.17 -7.45
C ILE A 254 -4.05 -29.37 -7.05
N SER A 255 -3.16 -29.67 -8.00
CA SER A 255 -1.70 -29.51 -7.84
C SER A 255 -1.18 -28.44 -8.81
N LEU A 256 0.00 -27.89 -8.55
CA LEU A 256 0.80 -27.18 -9.55
C LEU A 256 2.21 -27.79 -9.56
N GLY A 257 2.62 -28.29 -10.72
CA GLY A 257 3.96 -28.82 -10.96
C GLY A 257 4.76 -27.92 -11.88
N ALA A 258 6.00 -27.64 -11.49
CA ALA A 258 6.95 -26.93 -12.34
C ALA A 258 7.25 -27.73 -13.64
N PRO A 259 7.84 -27.10 -14.67
CA PRO A 259 8.29 -27.82 -15.85
C PRO A 259 9.41 -28.77 -15.38
N ALA A 260 9.24 -30.07 -15.62
CA ALA A 260 10.06 -31.14 -15.06
C ALA A 260 10.12 -31.26 -13.50
N GLY A 261 9.48 -30.36 -12.74
CA GLY A 261 9.44 -30.42 -11.26
C GLY A 261 8.23 -31.16 -10.68
N PRO A 262 8.25 -31.43 -9.35
CA PRO A 262 7.20 -32.17 -8.65
C PRO A 262 5.89 -31.38 -8.51
N ASP A 263 4.79 -32.11 -8.37
CA ASP A 263 3.41 -31.57 -8.36
C ASP A 263 2.93 -31.21 -6.95
N HIS A 264 3.27 -30.01 -6.47
CA HIS A 264 2.84 -29.53 -5.16
C HIS A 264 1.30 -29.49 -5.05
N ARG A 265 0.72 -30.20 -4.07
CA ARG A 265 -0.71 -30.17 -3.75
C ARG A 265 -1.09 -28.80 -3.22
N LEU A 266 -2.29 -28.33 -3.57
CA LEU A 266 -2.73 -26.96 -3.32
C LEU A 266 -3.91 -26.96 -2.35
N ALA A 267 -4.93 -27.71 -2.71
CA ALA A 267 -6.12 -27.87 -1.90
C ALA A 267 -6.65 -29.29 -2.10
N THR A 268 -7.35 -29.78 -1.09
CA THR A 268 -8.04 -31.06 -1.10
C THR A 268 -9.46 -30.85 -0.60
N TRP A 269 -10.42 -31.48 -1.27
CA TRP A 269 -11.84 -31.42 -0.94
C TRP A 269 -12.43 -32.83 -0.93
N LYS A 270 -13.09 -33.20 0.16
CA LYS A 270 -13.87 -34.45 0.26
C LYS A 270 -15.35 -34.14 0.10
N TYR A 271 -16.05 -34.99 -0.65
CA TYR A 271 -17.46 -34.81 -0.97
C TYR A 271 -18.35 -35.83 -0.25
N ASP A 272 -19.59 -35.44 0.04
CA ASP A 272 -20.66 -36.38 0.38
C ASP A 272 -21.35 -36.95 -0.87
N SER A 273 -22.27 -37.90 -0.67
CA SER A 273 -23.06 -38.54 -1.73
C SER A 273 -24.02 -37.60 -2.47
N HIS A 274 -24.14 -36.34 -2.04
CA HIS A 274 -24.92 -35.29 -2.70
C HIS A 274 -24.01 -34.33 -3.51
N GLY A 275 -22.70 -34.58 -3.57
CA GLY A 275 -21.73 -33.73 -4.26
C GLY A 275 -21.40 -32.43 -3.50
N ARG A 276 -21.62 -32.37 -2.18
CA ARG A 276 -21.29 -31.23 -1.32
C ARG A 276 -19.92 -31.44 -0.67
N VAL A 277 -19.07 -30.42 -0.65
CA VAL A 277 -17.78 -30.48 0.05
C VAL A 277 -18.00 -30.50 1.57
N ILE A 278 -17.65 -31.58 2.24
CA ILE A 278 -17.75 -31.73 3.72
C ILE A 278 -16.44 -31.40 4.44
N GLU A 279 -15.32 -31.41 3.74
CA GLU A 279 -13.99 -31.09 4.25
C GLU A 279 -13.20 -30.32 3.19
N ALA A 280 -12.57 -29.21 3.57
CA ALA A 280 -11.61 -28.49 2.74
C ALA A 280 -10.29 -28.28 3.48
N GLN A 281 -9.21 -28.72 2.86
CA GLN A 281 -7.83 -28.48 3.30
C GLN A 281 -7.10 -27.63 2.25
N GLN A 282 -6.20 -26.77 2.71
CA GLN A 282 -5.24 -26.04 1.87
C GLN A 282 -3.82 -26.39 2.34
N HIS A 283 -2.89 -26.46 1.38
CA HIS A 283 -1.57 -27.08 1.55
C HIS A 283 -0.47 -26.03 1.30
N GLY A 284 0.49 -25.99 2.22
CA GLY A 284 1.50 -24.96 2.35
C GLY A 284 1.17 -23.88 3.39
N ARG A 285 0.39 -24.20 4.43
CA ARG A 285 0.22 -23.39 5.67
C ARG A 285 -0.12 -24.23 6.90
N ARG A 286 0.19 -23.68 8.09
CA ARG A 286 -0.50 -24.01 9.36
C ARG A 286 -1.94 -23.45 9.41
N LEU A 287 -2.74 -23.74 8.39
CA LEU A 287 -4.18 -23.44 8.39
C LEU A 287 -4.95 -24.59 9.05
N PRO A 288 -6.08 -24.30 9.72
CA PRO A 288 -6.98 -25.36 10.16
C PRO A 288 -7.63 -26.07 8.96
N VAL A 289 -7.77 -27.39 9.05
CA VAL A 289 -8.68 -28.13 8.17
C VAL A 289 -10.10 -27.66 8.47
N LEU A 290 -10.86 -27.31 7.41
CA LEU A 290 -12.21 -26.79 7.54
C LEU A 290 -13.23 -27.91 7.32
N HIS A 291 -13.99 -28.24 8.36
CA HIS A 291 -15.11 -29.17 8.30
C HIS A 291 -16.43 -28.42 8.19
N PHE A 292 -17.30 -28.83 7.26
CA PHE A 292 -18.55 -28.14 6.92
C PHE A 292 -19.76 -28.98 7.34
N ASP A 293 -20.41 -28.58 8.44
CA ASP A 293 -21.68 -29.15 8.90
C ASP A 293 -22.86 -28.37 8.30
N TYR A 294 -23.52 -28.94 7.30
CA TYR A 294 -24.71 -28.40 6.64
C TYR A 294 -25.99 -28.63 7.47
N ALA A 295 -25.95 -28.25 8.75
CA ALA A 295 -26.96 -28.53 9.77
C ALA A 295 -28.41 -28.21 9.37
N GLN A 296 -28.63 -27.17 8.55
CA GLN A 296 -29.97 -26.84 8.06
C GLN A 296 -29.93 -26.26 6.64
N THR A 297 -30.60 -26.93 5.70
CA THR A 297 -30.83 -26.37 4.36
C THR A 297 -31.97 -25.35 4.41
N ALA A 298 -31.77 -24.16 3.82
CA ALA A 298 -32.82 -23.13 3.74
C ALA A 298 -34.03 -23.61 2.91
N ARG A 299 -35.25 -23.36 3.37
CA ARG A 299 -36.51 -23.69 2.68
C ARG A 299 -37.57 -22.62 2.93
N GLY A 300 -38.03 -21.94 1.88
CA GLY A 300 -38.95 -20.81 2.00
C GLY A 300 -38.37 -19.73 2.93
N ASN A 301 -39.16 -19.29 3.91
CA ASN A 301 -38.71 -18.30 4.91
C ASN A 301 -37.80 -18.90 6.01
N ARG A 302 -37.61 -20.23 6.07
CA ARG A 302 -36.69 -20.85 7.04
C ARG A 302 -35.24 -20.70 6.55
N ALA A 303 -34.46 -19.90 7.27
CA ALA A 303 -33.03 -19.74 7.06
C ALA A 303 -32.28 -21.07 7.11
N GLY A 304 -31.17 -21.17 6.38
CA GLY A 304 -30.20 -22.24 6.49
C GLY A 304 -29.12 -21.92 7.53
N LEU A 305 -28.45 -22.97 7.99
CA LEU A 305 -27.32 -22.92 8.91
C LEU A 305 -26.24 -23.86 8.39
N THR A 306 -25.03 -23.32 8.26
CA THR A 306 -23.80 -24.10 8.11
C THR A 306 -22.88 -23.74 9.26
N ARG A 307 -22.32 -24.75 9.92
CA ARG A 307 -21.24 -24.56 10.89
C ARG A 307 -19.93 -24.90 10.20
N VAL A 308 -18.95 -24.02 10.34
CA VAL A 308 -17.56 -24.33 9.96
C VAL A 308 -16.76 -24.50 11.23
N ARG A 309 -16.10 -25.65 11.36
CA ARG A 309 -15.16 -25.95 12.43
C ARG A 309 -13.76 -26.05 11.84
N GLY A 310 -12.83 -25.29 12.40
CA GLY A 310 -11.40 -25.46 12.14
C GLY A 310 -10.81 -26.54 13.04
N SER A 311 -9.76 -27.23 12.55
CA SER A 311 -8.93 -28.11 13.39
C SER A 311 -8.10 -27.35 14.45
N ASP A 312 -8.16 -26.02 14.48
CA ASP A 312 -7.67 -25.16 15.57
C ASP A 312 -8.69 -25.01 16.73
N GLY A 313 -9.80 -25.74 16.67
CA GLY A 313 -10.88 -25.70 17.66
C GLY A 313 -11.86 -24.53 17.50
N ARG A 314 -11.60 -23.57 16.60
CA ARG A 314 -12.51 -22.45 16.37
C ARG A 314 -13.76 -22.89 15.61
N GLN A 315 -14.90 -22.31 15.94
CA GLN A 315 -16.17 -22.54 15.26
C GLN A 315 -16.82 -21.21 14.85
N GLN A 316 -17.37 -21.18 13.63
CA GLN A 316 -18.19 -20.09 13.11
C GLN A 316 -19.59 -20.62 12.75
N GLU A 317 -20.65 -19.92 13.15
CA GLU A 317 -22.00 -20.15 12.63
C GLU A 317 -22.29 -19.19 11.46
N ILE A 318 -22.68 -19.76 10.31
CA ILE A 318 -23.02 -19.04 9.09
C ILE A 318 -24.52 -19.24 8.84
N ARG A 319 -25.30 -18.17 8.99
CA ARG A 319 -26.75 -18.18 8.73
C ARG A 319 -27.04 -17.51 7.41
N TYR A 320 -27.91 -18.11 6.61
CA TYR A 320 -28.19 -17.67 5.25
C TYR A 320 -29.66 -17.90 4.87
N GLN A 321 -30.14 -17.19 3.85
CA GLN A 321 -31.49 -17.39 3.30
C GLN A 321 -31.45 -17.49 1.79
N HIS A 322 -32.42 -18.19 1.20
CA HIS A 322 -32.67 -18.19 -0.23
C HIS A 322 -33.71 -17.12 -0.55
N VAL A 323 -33.29 -16.01 -1.16
CA VAL A 323 -34.11 -14.82 -1.47
C VAL A 323 -34.00 -14.54 -2.96
N HIS A 324 -35.14 -14.32 -3.62
CA HIS A 324 -35.25 -14.05 -5.07
C HIS A 324 -34.32 -14.94 -5.94
N GLY A 325 -34.36 -16.25 -5.71
CA GLY A 325 -33.67 -17.26 -6.52
C GLY A 325 -32.16 -17.42 -6.28
N GLY A 326 -31.58 -16.76 -5.27
CA GLY A 326 -30.18 -16.93 -4.88
C GLY A 326 -29.98 -16.93 -3.36
N TYR A 327 -28.80 -17.32 -2.89
CA TYR A 327 -28.47 -17.29 -1.46
C TYR A 327 -27.91 -15.94 -1.01
N ARG A 328 -28.16 -15.58 0.26
CA ARG A 328 -27.72 -14.35 0.92
C ARG A 328 -27.27 -14.65 2.36
N LEU A 329 -26.17 -14.04 2.82
CA LEU A 329 -25.66 -14.17 4.19
C LEU A 329 -26.50 -13.31 5.13
N LEU A 330 -27.19 -13.91 6.11
CA LEU A 330 -27.88 -13.15 7.16
C LEU A 330 -26.93 -12.76 8.29
N SER A 331 -26.14 -13.72 8.78
CA SER A 331 -25.11 -13.45 9.77
C SER A 331 -23.93 -14.41 9.70
N ARG A 332 -22.78 -13.91 10.15
CA ARG A 332 -21.56 -14.66 10.50
C ARG A 332 -21.28 -14.30 11.96
N GLN A 333 -21.13 -15.29 12.83
CA GLN A 333 -20.90 -15.08 14.26
C GLN A 333 -19.74 -15.94 14.76
N SER A 334 -18.92 -15.37 15.63
CA SER A 334 -17.75 -16.02 16.21
C SER A 334 -18.01 -16.57 17.62
N GLY A 335 -17.53 -17.78 17.88
CA GLY A 335 -17.60 -18.40 19.21
C GLY A 335 -16.57 -17.86 20.20
N GLY A 336 -16.77 -16.63 20.70
CA GLY A 336 -16.04 -16.11 21.87
C GLY A 336 -14.56 -15.79 21.65
N CYS A 337 -14.21 -15.10 20.55
CA CYS A 337 -12.84 -14.59 20.33
C CYS A 337 -12.87 -13.13 19.86
N ALA A 338 -12.11 -12.26 20.52
CA ALA A 338 -11.74 -10.97 19.94
C ALA A 338 -10.87 -11.18 18.68
N GLN A 339 -10.84 -10.18 17.80
CA GLN A 339 -10.01 -10.22 16.59
C GLN A 339 -8.51 -10.34 16.93
N PRO A 340 -7.76 -11.30 16.35
CA PRO A 340 -6.35 -11.06 16.09
C PRO A 340 -6.24 -9.93 15.05
N ALA A 341 -5.29 -9.01 15.24
CA ALA A 341 -5.04 -7.98 14.24
C ALA A 341 -4.46 -8.61 12.95
N SER A 342 -4.94 -8.13 11.79
CA SER A 342 -4.52 -8.47 10.42
C SER A 342 -4.92 -9.84 9.82
N GLY A 343 -5.91 -9.78 8.91
CA GLY A 343 -6.04 -10.51 7.63
C GLY A 343 -5.76 -12.03 7.60
N ALA A 344 -6.80 -12.85 7.77
CA ALA A 344 -6.62 -14.31 7.86
C ALA A 344 -7.81 -15.21 7.46
N VAL A 345 -8.61 -14.90 6.43
CA VAL A 345 -9.22 -15.96 5.59
C VAL A 345 -9.32 -15.61 4.09
N ALA A 346 -8.96 -16.61 3.26
CA ALA A 346 -9.60 -16.97 1.99
C ALA A 346 -9.12 -16.38 0.64
N ALA A 347 -9.45 -17.17 -0.40
CA ALA A 347 -9.35 -16.84 -1.83
C ALA A 347 -10.44 -15.88 -2.31
N CYS A 348 -11.54 -15.80 -1.57
CA CYS A 348 -12.39 -14.61 -1.54
C CYS A 348 -11.66 -13.58 -0.68
N PRO A 349 -11.58 -12.30 -1.03
CA PRO A 349 -11.07 -11.30 -0.10
C PRO A 349 -11.88 -11.40 1.20
N ASP A 350 -11.21 -11.32 2.36
CA ASP A 350 -11.89 -11.18 3.66
C ASP A 350 -12.88 -10.03 3.54
N THR A 351 -14.16 -10.36 3.36
CA THR A 351 -15.16 -9.36 2.99
C THR A 351 -15.33 -8.39 4.15
N ALA A 352 -15.71 -7.13 3.88
CA ALA A 352 -15.83 -6.06 4.90
C ALA A 352 -16.71 -6.42 6.13
N ALA A 353 -17.42 -7.54 6.05
CA ALA A 353 -17.89 -8.36 7.14
C ALA A 353 -16.79 -8.87 8.10
N GLY A 354 -16.59 -8.19 9.24
CA GLY A 354 -15.84 -8.71 10.40
C GLY A 354 -16.43 -10.01 11.00
N PRO A 355 -15.84 -10.55 12.08
CA PRO A 355 -16.18 -11.88 12.62
C PRO A 355 -17.64 -11.98 13.07
N ASP A 356 -18.19 -10.88 13.56
CA ASP A 356 -19.58 -10.74 13.99
C ASP A 356 -20.28 -9.77 13.03
N THR A 357 -20.75 -10.32 11.90
CA THR A 357 -21.43 -9.57 10.85
C THR A 357 -22.90 -9.90 10.78
N ILE A 358 -23.71 -8.86 10.60
CA ILE A 358 -25.15 -8.96 10.35
C ILE A 358 -25.43 -8.20 9.05
N ALA A 359 -26.11 -8.85 8.10
CA ALA A 359 -26.47 -8.25 6.82
C ALA A 359 -27.97 -8.42 6.56
N GLN A 360 -28.59 -7.36 6.02
CA GLN A 360 -30.02 -7.28 5.76
C GLN A 360 -30.28 -7.03 4.27
N TYR A 361 -31.43 -7.50 3.79
CA TYR A 361 -31.82 -7.40 2.38
C TYR A 361 -33.29 -7.04 2.24
N ASP A 362 -33.66 -6.46 1.11
CA ASP A 362 -35.05 -6.34 0.69
C ASP A 362 -35.61 -7.65 0.10
N ALA A 363 -36.90 -7.63 -0.27
CA ALA A 363 -37.58 -8.78 -0.88
C ALA A 363 -36.99 -9.19 -2.24
N GLN A 364 -36.25 -8.29 -2.91
CA GLN A 364 -35.54 -8.53 -4.17
C GLN A 364 -34.11 -9.07 -3.92
N GLY A 365 -33.68 -9.19 -2.66
CA GLY A 365 -32.37 -9.71 -2.28
C GLY A 365 -31.22 -8.71 -2.48
N ARG A 366 -31.48 -7.40 -2.49
CA ARG A 366 -30.47 -6.32 -2.53
C ARG A 366 -30.06 -5.92 -1.11
N LEU A 367 -28.78 -5.66 -0.87
CA LEU A 367 -28.24 -5.38 0.47
C LEU A 367 -28.73 -4.02 1.01
N THR A 368 -29.45 -4.00 2.14
CA THR A 368 -30.00 -2.79 2.76
C THR A 368 -29.23 -2.34 4.00
N ALA A 369 -28.59 -3.26 4.72
CA ALA A 369 -27.72 -2.96 5.85
C ALA A 369 -26.54 -3.95 5.94
N LEU A 370 -25.40 -3.47 6.46
CA LEU A 370 -24.22 -4.29 6.78
C LEU A 370 -23.59 -3.79 8.09
N SER A 371 -23.63 -4.61 9.13
CA SER A 371 -23.04 -4.36 10.46
C SER A 371 -23.33 -2.96 11.03
N GLY A 372 -24.56 -2.49 10.84
CA GLY A 372 -25.04 -1.18 11.31
C GLY A 372 -24.97 -0.04 10.29
N MET A 373 -24.14 -0.15 9.24
CA MET A 373 -24.17 0.78 8.11
C MET A 373 -25.43 0.53 7.26
N LEU A 374 -26.19 1.58 6.96
CA LEU A 374 -27.40 1.51 6.12
C LEU A 374 -27.09 1.96 4.69
N LEU A 375 -27.68 1.29 3.70
CA LEU A 375 -27.43 1.53 2.27
C LEU A 375 -28.70 2.10 1.61
N ARG A 376 -28.60 3.29 1.00
CA ARG A 376 -29.70 3.97 0.28
C ARG A 376 -29.64 3.65 -1.20
N ARG A 377 -30.80 3.36 -1.80
CA ARG A 377 -30.93 2.87 -3.17
C ARG A 377 -31.95 3.68 -3.97
N SER A 378 -31.72 3.77 -5.27
CA SER A 378 -32.74 4.21 -6.25
C SER A 378 -33.88 3.18 -6.37
N PRO A 379 -35.05 3.54 -6.92
CA PRO A 379 -36.11 2.57 -7.25
C PRO A 379 -35.62 1.46 -8.21
N GLY A 380 -34.72 1.81 -9.15
CA GLY A 380 -34.02 0.87 -10.04
C GLY A 380 -33.01 -0.04 -9.33
N GLY A 381 -32.76 0.16 -8.04
CA GLY A 381 -31.99 -0.72 -7.17
C GLY A 381 -30.54 -0.34 -6.94
N GLY A 382 -29.91 0.43 -7.84
CA GLY A 382 -28.52 0.86 -7.68
C GLY A 382 -28.33 1.77 -6.48
N LEU A 383 -27.22 1.58 -5.75
CA LEU A 383 -26.78 2.40 -4.63
C LEU A 383 -26.77 3.90 -4.99
N THR A 384 -27.50 4.70 -4.23
CA THR A 384 -27.50 6.18 -4.32
C THR A 384 -26.82 6.84 -3.14
N GLY A 385 -26.62 6.13 -2.03
CA GLY A 385 -25.87 6.65 -0.89
C GLY A 385 -25.63 5.67 0.26
N LEU A 386 -24.83 6.11 1.22
CA LEU A 386 -24.51 5.43 2.47
C LEU A 386 -24.94 6.29 3.65
N LEU A 387 -25.52 5.67 4.68
CA LEU A 387 -26.07 6.34 5.85
C LEU A 387 -25.42 5.76 7.13
N ARG A 388 -24.62 6.60 7.80
CA ARG A 388 -24.02 6.38 9.14
C ARG A 388 -23.22 5.06 9.27
N PRO A 389 -21.94 5.02 8.86
CA PRO A 389 -21.06 3.92 9.25
C PRO A 389 -20.78 4.00 10.77
N PRO A 390 -20.92 2.90 11.53
CA PRO A 390 -20.60 2.86 12.95
C PRO A 390 -19.09 2.70 13.16
N ALA A 391 -18.32 3.75 12.88
CA ALA A 391 -16.87 3.79 13.01
C ALA A 391 -16.38 5.09 13.66
N PRO A 392 -15.25 5.08 14.41
CA PRO A 392 -14.52 6.28 14.73
C PRO A 392 -13.92 6.91 13.45
N GLY A 393 -13.44 8.14 13.59
CA GLY A 393 -12.82 8.94 12.54
C GLY A 393 -13.70 10.10 12.09
N TRP A 394 -14.85 9.76 11.51
CA TRP A 394 -15.78 10.70 10.88
C TRP A 394 -17.24 10.42 11.28
N PRO A 395 -17.71 10.94 12.43
CA PRO A 395 -19.09 10.79 12.89
C PRO A 395 -20.12 11.36 11.91
N GLY A 396 -21.32 10.77 11.90
CA GLY A 396 -22.42 11.20 11.04
C GLY A 396 -22.20 11.00 9.54
N LEU A 397 -21.09 10.37 9.14
CA LEU A 397 -20.67 10.26 7.74
C LEU A 397 -21.77 9.66 6.86
N ALA A 398 -22.06 10.36 5.76
CA ALA A 398 -22.96 9.91 4.72
C ALA A 398 -22.41 10.33 3.35
N PHE A 399 -22.64 9.49 2.35
CA PHE A 399 -22.25 9.71 0.96
C PHE A 399 -23.49 9.64 0.08
N ASP A 400 -23.57 10.47 -0.95
CA ASP A 400 -24.66 10.53 -1.91
C ASP A 400 -24.14 10.79 -3.33
N HIS A 401 -24.77 10.16 -4.32
CA HIS A 401 -24.39 10.21 -5.73
C HIS A 401 -25.63 10.39 -6.63
N ASP A 402 -25.75 11.56 -7.24
CA ASP A 402 -26.91 11.96 -8.06
C ASP A 402 -26.80 11.47 -9.52
N GLY A 403 -26.64 10.15 -9.69
CA GLY A 403 -26.73 9.49 -10.99
C GLY A 403 -25.66 9.91 -12.02
N PRO A 404 -25.93 9.83 -13.33
CA PRO A 404 -24.91 9.91 -14.39
C PRO A 404 -24.37 11.32 -14.68
N GLN A 405 -24.55 12.29 -13.78
CA GLN A 405 -24.12 13.69 -13.98
C GLN A 405 -22.78 14.03 -13.28
N GLY A 406 -22.05 13.05 -12.76
CA GLY A 406 -20.73 13.28 -12.15
C GLY A 406 -20.77 14.13 -10.88
N ARG A 407 -21.90 14.09 -10.14
CA ARG A 407 -22.10 14.80 -8.88
C ARG A 407 -21.92 13.85 -7.70
N TYR A 408 -20.91 14.12 -6.89
CA TYR A 408 -20.61 13.41 -5.65
C TYR A 408 -20.87 14.35 -4.48
N THR A 409 -21.54 13.89 -3.43
CA THR A 409 -21.71 14.65 -2.19
C THR A 409 -21.35 13.77 -1.00
N TRP A 410 -20.57 14.28 -0.06
CA TRP A 410 -20.29 13.63 1.21
C TRP A 410 -20.52 14.61 2.34
N GLN A 411 -21.00 14.12 3.48
CA GLN A 411 -21.22 14.94 4.68
C GLN A 411 -20.80 14.19 5.93
N SER A 412 -20.43 14.94 6.97
CA SER A 412 -20.14 14.40 8.31
C SER A 412 -20.57 15.41 9.38
N ASP A 413 -20.66 14.98 10.64
CA ASP A 413 -20.84 15.87 11.79
C ASP A 413 -19.63 16.84 11.97
N ALA A 414 -18.50 16.53 11.34
CA ALA A 414 -17.28 17.34 11.38
C ALA A 414 -17.25 18.46 10.32
N THR A 415 -17.86 18.26 9.14
CA THR A 415 -17.67 19.12 7.95
C THR A 415 -18.92 19.47 7.14
N GLY A 416 -20.10 18.93 7.49
CA GLY A 416 -21.31 19.13 6.70
C GLY A 416 -21.19 18.67 5.24
N PRO A 417 -22.20 18.94 4.38
CA PRO A 417 -22.21 18.53 2.98
C PRO A 417 -21.21 19.28 2.11
N THR A 418 -20.24 18.54 1.56
CA THR A 418 -19.36 18.98 0.48
C THR A 418 -19.77 18.28 -0.81
N THR A 419 -19.99 19.04 -1.89
CA THR A 419 -20.33 18.54 -3.23
C THR A 419 -19.17 18.77 -4.19
N LEU A 420 -18.72 17.71 -4.86
CA LEU A 420 -17.87 17.78 -6.06
C LEU A 420 -18.72 17.61 -7.32
N LEU A 421 -18.44 18.43 -8.33
CA LEU A 421 -18.92 18.29 -9.70
C LEU A 421 -17.73 18.02 -10.62
N ALA A 422 -17.82 16.95 -11.41
CA ALA A 422 -16.89 16.64 -12.48
C ALA A 422 -17.23 17.34 -13.80
N ASP A 423 -16.26 17.43 -14.71
CA ASP A 423 -16.49 17.84 -16.11
C ASP A 423 -16.93 16.65 -17.00
N SER A 424 -17.14 16.92 -18.29
CA SER A 424 -17.53 15.91 -19.28
C SER A 424 -16.46 14.84 -19.59
N ALA A 425 -15.24 14.98 -19.05
CA ALA A 425 -14.18 13.99 -19.09
C ALA A 425 -14.01 13.25 -17.74
N GLY A 426 -14.84 13.54 -16.73
CA GLY A 426 -14.80 12.94 -15.40
C GLY A 426 -13.87 13.64 -14.40
N ARG A 427 -13.19 14.72 -14.79
CA ARG A 427 -12.17 15.40 -13.96
C ARG A 427 -12.84 16.35 -12.96
N PRO A 428 -12.29 16.55 -11.75
CA PRO A 428 -12.78 17.55 -10.79
C PRO A 428 -12.85 18.96 -11.41
N ALA A 429 -14.03 19.60 -11.40
CA ALA A 429 -14.24 20.90 -12.05
C ALA A 429 -14.71 21.98 -11.07
N HIS A 430 -15.62 21.65 -10.16
CA HIS A 430 -16.17 22.59 -9.17
C HIS A 430 -16.48 21.87 -7.86
N LEU A 431 -15.75 22.22 -6.81
CA LEU A 431 -15.98 21.77 -5.43
C LEU A 431 -16.74 22.86 -4.66
N ARG A 432 -17.71 22.48 -3.83
CA ARG A 432 -18.47 23.38 -2.95
C ARG A 432 -18.64 22.79 -1.55
N TYR A 433 -18.21 23.54 -0.54
CA TYR A 433 -18.30 23.15 0.87
C TYR A 433 -19.60 23.63 1.54
N ALA A 434 -19.90 23.08 2.72
CA ALA A 434 -21.14 23.34 3.46
C ALA A 434 -21.33 24.79 3.94
N ASN A 435 -20.24 25.56 4.07
CA ASN A 435 -20.26 26.99 4.39
C ASN A 435 -20.38 27.89 3.14
N GLY A 436 -20.58 27.29 1.97
CA GLY A 436 -20.69 27.97 0.68
C GLY A 436 -19.35 28.24 -0.03
N ASP A 437 -18.20 27.96 0.59
CA ASP A 437 -16.90 28.11 -0.08
C ASP A 437 -16.83 27.22 -1.34
N THR A 438 -16.16 27.71 -2.38
CA THR A 438 -16.04 27.03 -3.68
C THR A 438 -14.62 27.06 -4.23
N VAL A 439 -14.23 25.99 -4.92
CA VAL A 439 -12.99 25.91 -5.71
C VAL A 439 -13.37 25.50 -7.13
N ARG A 440 -12.83 26.19 -8.15
CA ARG A 440 -13.01 25.89 -9.57
C ARG A 440 -11.68 25.66 -10.25
N LEU A 441 -11.61 24.59 -11.03
CA LEU A 441 -10.41 24.13 -11.73
C LEU A 441 -10.59 24.36 -13.23
N HIS A 442 -9.66 25.10 -13.84
CA HIS A 442 -9.68 25.40 -15.27
C HIS A 442 -8.48 24.75 -15.95
N TYR A 443 -8.77 23.86 -16.91
CA TYR A 443 -7.78 23.09 -17.65
C TYR A 443 -7.56 23.61 -19.07
N ASP A 444 -6.41 23.29 -19.66
CA ASP A 444 -6.16 23.45 -21.10
C ASP A 444 -6.61 22.23 -21.93
N ALA A 445 -6.37 22.30 -23.24
CA ALA A 445 -6.67 21.23 -24.20
C ALA A 445 -5.82 19.96 -24.01
N GLN A 446 -4.71 20.03 -23.25
CA GLN A 446 -3.89 18.88 -22.86
C GLN A 446 -4.29 18.33 -21.48
N GLY A 447 -5.23 18.98 -20.78
CA GLY A 447 -5.69 18.61 -19.45
C GLY A 447 -4.82 19.09 -18.29
N ARG A 448 -3.84 19.98 -18.53
CA ARG A 448 -3.05 20.61 -17.45
C ARG A 448 -3.86 21.74 -16.81
N PRO A 449 -3.77 21.97 -15.49
CA PRO A 449 -4.42 23.11 -14.86
C PRO A 449 -3.75 24.43 -15.28
N LEU A 450 -4.56 25.38 -15.73
CA LEU A 450 -4.14 26.75 -16.06
C LEU A 450 -4.45 27.74 -14.92
N ARG A 451 -5.57 27.53 -14.23
CA ARG A 451 -6.11 28.46 -13.25
C ARG A 451 -6.95 27.73 -12.20
N ILE A 452 -6.78 28.15 -10.96
CA ILE A 452 -7.57 27.70 -9.80
C ILE A 452 -8.23 28.95 -9.22
N ASP A 453 -9.57 28.96 -9.16
CA ASP A 453 -10.33 30.04 -8.54
C ASP A 453 -10.95 29.54 -7.24
N GLU A 454 -10.63 30.23 -6.14
CA GLU A 454 -11.17 29.99 -4.81
C GLU A 454 -12.09 31.16 -4.46
N SER A 455 -13.27 30.89 -3.91
CA SER A 455 -14.23 31.93 -3.59
C SER A 455 -15.02 31.53 -2.34
N ALA A 456 -14.97 32.39 -1.33
CA ALA A 456 -15.67 32.15 -0.08
C ALA A 456 -17.20 32.20 -0.27
N GLY A 457 -17.93 31.41 0.53
CA GLY A 457 -19.40 31.44 0.53
C GLY A 457 -20.01 32.74 1.07
N ASP A 458 -19.20 33.51 1.79
CA ASP A 458 -19.48 34.87 2.21
C ASP A 458 -18.62 35.83 1.35
N PRO A 459 -19.23 36.69 0.51
CA PRO A 459 -18.48 37.64 -0.32
C PRO A 459 -17.56 38.58 0.46
N ALA A 460 -17.81 38.85 1.75
CA ALA A 460 -16.93 39.67 2.59
C ALA A 460 -15.58 38.99 2.91
N ARG A 461 -15.49 37.65 2.76
CA ARG A 461 -14.24 36.88 2.80
C ARG A 461 -13.54 36.79 1.43
N GLY A 462 -14.15 37.33 0.37
CA GLY A 462 -13.52 37.54 -0.93
C GLY A 462 -13.24 36.27 -1.76
N ALA A 463 -12.36 36.44 -2.74
CA ALA A 463 -11.97 35.41 -3.70
C ALA A 463 -10.47 35.52 -4.05
N THR A 464 -9.89 34.43 -4.54
CA THR A 464 -8.48 34.30 -4.92
C THR A 464 -8.37 33.51 -6.22
N SER A 465 -7.37 33.82 -7.05
CA SER A 465 -7.17 33.19 -8.36
C SER A 465 -5.68 32.94 -8.58
N THR A 466 -5.29 31.67 -8.58
CA THR A 466 -3.93 31.20 -8.90
C THR A 466 -3.85 30.90 -10.39
N ARG A 467 -2.77 31.30 -11.06
CA ARG A 467 -2.50 30.95 -12.47
C ARG A 467 -1.18 30.22 -12.61
N LEU A 468 -1.14 29.24 -13.52
CA LEU A 468 -0.01 28.35 -13.76
C LEU A 468 0.46 28.50 -15.21
N ARG A 469 1.77 28.70 -15.42
CA ARG A 469 2.36 28.82 -16.76
C ARG A 469 3.35 27.68 -17.05
N TRP A 470 3.10 26.98 -18.14
CA TRP A 470 3.79 25.75 -18.52
C TRP A 470 4.62 25.93 -19.80
N HIS A 471 5.73 25.20 -19.91
CA HIS A 471 6.44 24.94 -21.16
C HIS A 471 6.63 23.43 -21.33
N GLY A 472 6.09 22.86 -22.41
CA GLY A 472 6.03 21.40 -22.56
C GLY A 472 5.31 20.74 -21.37
N ARG A 473 6.04 19.94 -20.58
CA ARG A 473 5.54 19.36 -19.31
C ARG A 473 6.03 20.07 -18.05
N GLN A 474 6.92 21.07 -18.17
CA GLN A 474 7.52 21.77 -17.04
C GLN A 474 6.67 22.98 -16.61
N LEU A 475 6.46 23.13 -15.30
CA LEU A 475 5.90 24.34 -14.71
C LEU A 475 7.02 25.38 -14.55
N LEU A 476 6.82 26.58 -15.11
CA LEU A 476 7.82 27.65 -15.08
C LEU A 476 7.45 28.80 -14.12
N ARG A 477 6.17 29.04 -13.88
CA ARG A 477 5.70 30.18 -13.07
C ARG A 477 4.33 29.93 -12.45
N ILE A 478 4.22 30.32 -11.19
CA ILE A 478 2.98 30.32 -10.40
C ILE A 478 2.67 31.77 -10.04
N GLU A 479 1.46 32.23 -10.35
CA GLU A 479 1.02 33.59 -10.10
C GLU A 479 -0.18 33.57 -9.14
N HIS A 480 0.07 33.85 -7.86
CA HIS A 480 -0.95 33.94 -6.81
C HIS A 480 -0.97 35.37 -6.23
N PRO A 481 -2.13 35.92 -5.79
CA PRO A 481 -2.23 37.34 -5.37
C PRO A 481 -1.34 37.75 -4.20
N ALA A 482 -0.84 36.81 -3.39
CA ALA A 482 0.11 37.08 -2.31
C ALA A 482 1.58 36.72 -2.65
N GLU A 483 1.83 35.97 -3.73
CA GLU A 483 3.17 35.50 -4.11
C GLU A 483 3.22 35.06 -5.58
N THR A 484 4.23 35.51 -6.32
CA THR A 484 4.57 34.99 -7.64
C THR A 484 5.93 34.29 -7.57
N GLU A 485 5.96 33.03 -7.97
CA GLU A 485 7.16 32.21 -8.04
C GLU A 485 7.53 31.98 -9.51
N SER A 486 8.83 31.98 -9.82
CA SER A 486 9.35 31.67 -11.16
C SER A 486 10.59 30.78 -11.05
N LEU A 487 10.58 29.69 -11.80
CA LEU A 487 11.57 28.63 -11.77
C LEU A 487 12.48 28.69 -13.00
N GLN A 488 13.78 28.52 -12.78
CA GLN A 488 14.78 28.29 -13.80
C GLN A 488 15.22 26.84 -13.70
N ARG A 489 15.18 26.11 -14.82
CA ARG A 489 15.44 24.67 -14.89
C ARG A 489 16.58 24.36 -15.87
N ASP A 490 17.37 23.33 -15.56
CA ASP A 490 18.43 22.83 -16.44
C ASP A 490 17.89 21.91 -17.56
N GLY A 491 18.80 21.32 -18.36
CA GLY A 491 18.45 20.43 -19.47
C GLY A 491 17.84 19.07 -19.07
N GLY A 492 18.07 18.59 -17.83
CA GLY A 492 17.33 17.47 -17.26
C GLY A 492 15.94 17.91 -16.76
N GLY A 493 15.91 19.11 -16.19
CA GLY A 493 14.76 19.81 -15.65
C GLY A 493 14.99 20.37 -14.24
N ARG A 494 16.15 20.13 -13.61
CA ARG A 494 16.42 20.44 -12.20
C ARG A 494 16.36 21.94 -11.94
N ILE A 495 15.75 22.35 -10.83
CA ILE A 495 15.56 23.77 -10.49
C ILE A 495 16.94 24.34 -10.10
N VAL A 496 17.65 24.95 -11.04
CA VAL A 496 18.96 25.59 -10.78
C VAL A 496 18.83 27.00 -10.21
N GLY A 497 17.63 27.60 -10.28
CA GLY A 497 17.34 28.88 -9.65
C GLY A 497 15.85 29.11 -9.43
N ARG A 498 15.51 29.75 -8.31
CA ARG A 498 14.15 30.18 -7.97
C ARG A 498 14.13 31.68 -7.72
N SER A 499 13.08 32.37 -8.17
CA SER A 499 12.81 33.76 -7.82
C SER A 499 11.38 33.92 -7.32
N VAL A 500 11.24 34.54 -6.15
CA VAL A 500 9.97 34.75 -5.47
C VAL A 500 9.71 36.25 -5.33
N GLN A 501 8.47 36.67 -5.57
CA GLN A 501 8.04 38.06 -5.50
C GLN A 501 6.68 38.18 -4.77
N ARG A 502 6.68 38.85 -3.62
CA ARG A 502 5.48 39.15 -2.83
C ARG A 502 5.12 40.62 -3.01
N PRO A 503 3.89 40.96 -3.43
CA PRO A 503 3.47 42.34 -3.56
C PRO A 503 3.37 43.00 -2.17
N GLY A 504 3.68 44.30 -2.13
CA GLY A 504 3.51 45.10 -0.92
C GLY A 504 2.03 45.25 -0.53
N SER A 505 1.81 45.75 0.67
CA SER A 505 0.50 46.06 1.25
C SER A 505 0.64 47.19 2.28
N GLY A 506 -0.47 47.71 2.78
CA GLY A 506 -0.45 48.70 3.87
C GLY A 506 0.17 48.21 5.19
N LEU A 507 0.52 46.92 5.31
CA LEU A 507 1.13 46.32 6.50
C LEU A 507 2.59 45.83 6.27
N SER A 508 3.07 45.77 5.03
CA SER A 508 4.46 45.42 4.70
C SER A 508 4.85 45.94 3.32
N PRO A 509 6.07 46.47 3.14
CA PRO A 509 6.64 46.69 1.81
C PRO A 509 6.76 45.37 1.02
N ALA A 510 6.97 45.50 -0.29
CA ALA A 510 7.15 44.36 -1.17
C ALA A 510 8.45 43.59 -0.84
N PHE A 511 8.40 42.26 -0.87
CA PHE A 511 9.55 41.40 -0.61
C PHE A 511 9.86 40.59 -1.87
N ARG A 512 11.12 40.55 -2.28
CA ARG A 512 11.58 39.82 -3.47
C ARG A 512 12.91 39.17 -3.15
N PHE A 513 13.06 37.91 -3.54
CA PHE A 513 14.33 37.20 -3.36
C PHE A 513 14.63 36.25 -4.53
N ARG A 514 15.88 35.79 -4.55
CA ARG A 514 16.40 34.79 -5.48
C ARG A 514 17.33 33.84 -4.74
N GLU A 515 17.35 32.61 -5.17
CA GLU A 515 18.25 31.57 -4.66
C GLU A 515 18.67 30.67 -5.83
N GLY A 516 19.82 30.04 -5.70
CA GLY A 516 20.40 29.18 -6.73
C GLY A 516 20.79 27.83 -6.15
N PHE A 517 20.65 26.77 -6.94
CA PHE A 517 20.92 25.41 -6.52
C PHE A 517 21.98 24.78 -7.42
N GLY A 518 23.02 24.23 -6.80
CA GLY A 518 24.01 23.37 -7.43
C GLY A 518 23.76 21.92 -7.01
N TYR A 519 23.90 21.01 -7.96
CA TYR A 519 23.69 19.58 -7.77
C TYR A 519 24.95 18.82 -8.19
N ASP A 520 25.18 17.65 -7.62
CA ASP A 520 26.12 16.67 -8.19
C ASP A 520 25.49 15.89 -9.36
N ASP A 521 26.28 14.99 -9.95
CA ASP A 521 25.85 14.13 -11.06
C ASP A 521 24.80 13.09 -10.62
N GLN A 522 24.66 12.82 -9.32
CA GLN A 522 23.59 11.99 -8.75
C GLN A 522 22.33 12.82 -8.42
N GLY A 523 22.32 14.11 -8.72
CA GLY A 523 21.18 15.00 -8.48
C GLY A 523 20.98 15.43 -7.03
N ARG A 524 21.90 15.11 -6.11
CA ARG A 524 21.84 15.60 -4.73
C ARG A 524 22.20 17.08 -4.69
N LEU A 525 21.50 17.86 -3.86
CA LEU A 525 21.84 19.26 -3.61
C LEU A 525 23.22 19.34 -2.95
N THR A 526 24.19 19.95 -3.61
CA THR A 526 25.54 20.21 -3.07
C THR A 526 25.73 21.66 -2.63
N LEU A 527 25.01 22.59 -3.27
CA LEU A 527 25.12 24.03 -3.04
C LEU A 527 23.75 24.70 -3.03
N HIS A 528 23.40 25.41 -1.95
CA HIS A 528 22.26 26.33 -1.92
C HIS A 528 22.76 27.76 -1.74
N ARG A 529 22.79 28.56 -2.80
CA ARG A 529 23.14 29.99 -2.76
C ARG A 529 21.98 30.75 -2.14
N LEU A 530 22.23 31.40 -1.00
CA LEU A 530 21.18 31.90 -0.13
C LEU A 530 20.61 33.25 -0.60
N PRO A 531 19.29 33.49 -0.41
CA PRO A 531 18.67 34.78 -0.74
C PRO A 531 19.16 35.95 0.11
N GLU A 532 19.78 35.70 1.25
CA GLU A 532 20.49 36.68 2.07
C GLU A 532 21.99 36.87 1.73
N GLY A 533 22.51 36.11 0.75
CA GLY A 533 23.93 36.04 0.44
C GLY A 533 24.67 34.93 1.20
N GLY A 534 25.86 34.58 0.73
CA GLY A 534 26.54 33.35 1.15
C GLY A 534 25.87 32.09 0.60
N ALA A 535 26.21 30.93 1.16
CA ALA A 535 25.70 29.63 0.70
C ALA A 535 25.60 28.59 1.83
N LEU A 536 24.84 27.53 1.57
CA LEU A 536 24.98 26.26 2.29
C LEU A 536 25.65 25.23 1.37
N HIS A 537 26.68 24.56 1.88
CA HIS A 537 27.38 23.48 1.20
C HIS A 537 27.05 22.16 1.89
N TYR A 538 26.70 21.16 1.09
CA TYR A 538 26.23 19.85 1.55
C TYR A 538 27.18 18.77 1.07
N GLU A 539 27.84 18.09 2.00
CA GLU A 539 28.68 16.93 1.71
C GLU A 539 27.87 15.65 1.95
N TRP A 540 27.96 14.70 1.02
CA TRP A 540 27.17 13.45 1.06
C TRP A 540 28.07 12.22 1.11
N ARG A 541 27.67 11.20 1.88
CA ARG A 541 28.32 9.89 1.95
C ARG A 541 27.26 8.82 1.76
N GLY A 542 27.09 8.37 0.52
CA GLY A 542 25.88 7.65 0.10
C GLY A 542 24.67 8.58 0.12
N ALA A 543 23.56 8.14 0.69
CA ALA A 543 22.38 8.98 0.92
C ALA A 543 22.48 9.84 2.20
N ARG A 544 23.43 9.57 3.11
CA ARG A 544 23.57 10.31 4.37
C ARG A 544 24.29 11.64 4.15
N LEU A 545 23.70 12.71 4.67
CA LEU A 545 24.35 14.01 4.84
C LEU A 545 25.58 13.83 5.75
N ALA A 546 26.77 13.93 5.16
CA ALA A 546 28.03 13.70 5.82
C ALA A 546 28.51 14.94 6.57
N ALA A 547 28.30 16.12 5.99
CA ALA A 547 28.47 17.41 6.64
C ALA A 547 27.54 18.46 6.02
N LEU A 548 27.22 19.49 6.82
CA LEU A 548 26.58 20.72 6.36
C LEU A 548 27.46 21.88 6.79
N HIS A 549 27.85 22.71 5.84
CA HIS A 549 28.63 23.92 6.08
C HIS A 549 27.85 25.15 5.63
N TRP A 550 28.08 26.26 6.32
CA TRP A 550 27.54 27.57 5.96
C TRP A 550 28.69 28.48 5.55
N GLU A 551 28.62 28.99 4.32
CA GLU A 551 29.47 30.07 3.80
C GLU A 551 28.76 31.41 4.06
N ASP A 552 29.42 32.33 4.75
CA ASP A 552 28.88 33.67 5.00
C ASP A 552 29.06 34.63 3.80
N THR A 553 28.64 35.89 3.96
CA THR A 553 28.76 36.91 2.90
C THR A 553 30.18 37.41 2.66
N GLN A 554 31.17 36.96 3.43
CA GLN A 554 32.60 37.20 3.24
C GLN A 554 33.33 35.99 2.64
N GLY A 555 32.63 34.87 2.41
CA GLY A 555 33.21 33.61 1.93
C GLY A 555 33.82 32.75 3.05
N GLN A 556 33.57 33.06 4.33
CA GLN A 556 34.06 32.22 5.43
C GLN A 556 33.13 31.01 5.64
N VAL A 557 33.72 29.81 5.60
CA VAL A 557 32.99 28.54 5.68
C VAL A 557 33.04 27.99 7.12
N GLN A 558 31.88 27.86 7.76
CA GLN A 558 31.72 27.37 9.13
C GLN A 558 30.98 26.01 9.13
N PRO A 559 31.45 25.00 9.88
CA PRO A 559 30.75 23.72 10.01
C PRO A 559 29.47 23.88 10.86
N VAL A 560 28.33 23.44 10.34
CA VAL A 560 27.05 23.40 11.07
C VAL A 560 26.95 22.07 11.82
N ILE A 561 27.06 20.98 11.08
CA ILE A 561 27.17 19.61 11.57
C ILE A 561 28.17 18.82 10.73
N THR A 562 28.86 17.89 11.38
CA THR A 562 29.73 16.89 10.75
C THR A 562 29.38 15.51 11.32
N SER A 563 29.31 14.50 10.46
CA SER A 563 29.06 13.12 10.87
C SER A 563 30.34 12.47 11.38
N VAL A 564 30.27 11.83 12.55
CA VAL A 564 31.39 11.05 13.10
C VAL A 564 31.25 9.60 12.65
N ALA A 565 32.32 8.99 12.16
CA ALA A 565 32.32 7.62 11.68
C ALA A 565 32.00 6.63 12.82
N GLY A 566 31.20 5.60 12.53
CA GLY A 566 30.66 4.68 13.55
C GLY A 566 29.58 5.29 14.46
N THR A 567 29.38 6.62 14.45
CA THR A 567 28.47 7.29 15.40
C THR A 567 27.08 7.57 14.80
N PRO A 568 25.99 7.11 15.47
CA PRO A 568 24.60 7.44 15.11
C PRO A 568 24.23 8.87 15.56
N GLY A 569 24.82 9.88 14.91
CA GLY A 569 24.52 11.29 15.14
C GLY A 569 25.53 12.25 14.51
N TYR A 570 25.74 13.41 15.13
CA TYR A 570 26.51 14.53 14.57
C TYR A 570 27.29 15.30 15.63
N ARG A 571 28.51 15.74 15.26
CA ARG A 571 29.26 16.80 15.94
C ARG A 571 28.83 18.14 15.36
N HIS A 572 28.29 19.03 16.19
CA HIS A 572 27.94 20.40 15.81
C HIS A 572 29.20 21.29 15.75
N GLY A 573 29.13 22.42 15.05
CA GLY A 573 30.26 23.34 14.89
C GLY A 573 30.91 23.86 16.18
N ASN A 574 30.15 23.92 17.28
CA ASN A 574 30.65 24.30 18.61
C ASN A 574 31.30 23.14 19.39
N GLY A 575 31.47 21.97 18.76
CA GLY A 575 32.11 20.79 19.33
C GLY A 575 31.21 19.89 20.19
N LEU A 576 29.93 20.22 20.40
CA LEU A 576 28.98 19.31 21.05
C LEU A 576 28.65 18.13 20.12
N GLU A 577 28.64 16.92 20.68
CA GLU A 577 28.39 15.67 19.97
C GLU A 577 27.05 15.09 20.40
N ARG A 578 26.12 14.93 19.45
CA ARG A 578 24.82 14.29 19.65
C ARG A 578 24.86 12.86 19.13
N VAL A 579 24.42 11.89 19.94
CA VAL A 579 24.50 10.44 19.64
C VAL A 579 23.23 9.73 20.13
N ALA A 580 22.59 8.91 19.28
CA ALA A 580 21.39 8.13 19.63
C ALA A 580 21.71 6.65 19.86
N GLY A 581 21.22 6.07 20.96
CA GLY A 581 21.40 4.67 21.35
C GLY A 581 20.11 3.84 21.28
N ALA A 582 20.25 2.54 20.99
CA ALA A 582 19.17 1.56 20.89
C ALA A 582 19.61 0.21 21.53
N PRO A 583 19.36 -0.02 22.83
CA PRO A 583 19.77 -1.23 23.54
C PRO A 583 18.75 -2.36 23.35
N ALA A 584 19.12 -3.38 22.56
CA ALA A 584 18.41 -4.67 22.38
C ALA A 584 16.94 -4.64 21.92
N GLY A 585 16.35 -3.46 21.71
CA GLY A 585 15.01 -3.27 21.18
C GLY A 585 15.04 -2.41 19.92
N LEU A 586 13.98 -2.50 19.12
CA LEU A 586 14.02 -1.89 17.78
C LEU A 586 14.15 -0.36 17.77
N HIS A 587 13.86 0.31 18.89
CA HIS A 587 13.76 1.76 19.00
C HIS A 587 15.07 2.39 19.48
N ALA A 588 15.45 3.51 18.86
CA ALA A 588 16.31 4.46 19.55
C ALA A 588 15.56 4.94 20.79
N ASP A 589 16.11 4.65 21.96
CA ASP A 589 15.50 4.95 23.26
C ASP A 589 16.33 5.97 24.05
N THR A 590 17.61 6.10 23.71
CA THR A 590 18.59 6.92 24.43
C THR A 590 19.13 7.99 23.49
N LEU A 591 19.28 9.22 23.98
CA LEU A 591 19.97 10.29 23.24
C LEU A 591 20.96 10.97 24.17
N TRP A 592 22.24 10.92 23.83
CA TRP A 592 23.30 11.62 24.56
C TRP A 592 23.73 12.86 23.77
N LEU A 593 24.00 13.94 24.50
CA LEU A 593 24.66 15.15 24.02
C LEU A 593 25.78 15.49 25.00
N GLY A 594 26.99 15.72 24.51
CA GLY A 594 28.12 16.06 25.36
C GLY A 594 29.36 16.54 24.64
N HIS A 595 30.43 16.77 25.39
CA HIS A 595 31.73 17.22 24.89
C HIS A 595 32.85 16.76 25.83
N GLY A 596 33.92 16.16 25.32
CA GLY A 596 35.08 15.75 26.14
C GLY A 596 34.75 14.75 27.27
N GLY A 597 33.66 13.99 27.15
CA GLY A 597 33.13 13.10 28.19
C GLY A 597 32.12 13.76 29.16
N GLU A 598 32.02 15.09 29.19
CA GLU A 598 30.97 15.79 29.94
C GLU A 598 29.60 15.57 29.28
N THR A 599 28.61 15.15 30.06
CA THR A 599 27.23 14.96 29.59
C THR A 599 26.41 16.22 29.80
N TRP A 600 25.98 16.84 28.69
CA TRP A 600 25.16 18.06 28.68
C TRP A 600 23.67 17.76 28.72
N TRP A 601 23.25 16.70 28.03
CA TRP A 601 21.89 16.18 28.04
C TRP A 601 21.90 14.67 27.78
N LEU A 602 21.05 13.94 28.51
CA LEU A 602 20.72 12.55 28.27
C LEU A 602 19.19 12.38 28.22
N GLN A 603 18.67 11.74 27.18
CA GLN A 603 17.30 11.23 27.11
C GLN A 603 17.31 9.72 27.36
N ARG A 604 16.28 9.19 28.03
CA ARG A 604 15.93 7.76 28.08
C ARG A 604 14.42 7.59 27.96
N SER A 605 13.97 6.91 26.91
CA SER A 605 12.57 6.57 26.63
C SER A 605 12.33 5.07 26.82
N SER A 606 11.07 4.64 26.91
CA SER A 606 10.71 3.22 26.93
C SER A 606 9.39 2.97 26.22
N HIS A 607 9.19 1.75 25.72
CA HIS A 607 8.07 1.39 24.86
C HIS A 607 7.40 0.08 25.33
N ASP A 608 6.11 -0.09 25.04
CA ASP A 608 5.43 -1.38 25.21
C ASP A 608 5.56 -2.29 23.98
N ALA A 609 5.07 -3.53 24.08
CA ALA A 609 5.08 -4.52 23.00
C ALA A 609 4.26 -4.11 21.75
N ALA A 610 3.50 -3.03 21.80
CA ALA A 610 2.81 -2.43 20.65
C ALA A 610 3.54 -1.18 20.12
N GLY A 611 4.75 -0.87 20.62
CA GLY A 611 5.58 0.27 20.25
C GLY A 611 5.12 1.62 20.81
N ARG A 612 4.26 1.65 21.84
CA ARG A 612 3.75 2.89 22.45
C ARG A 612 4.67 3.36 23.56
N VAL A 613 5.02 4.64 23.58
CA VAL A 613 5.90 5.22 24.61
C VAL A 613 5.26 5.08 26.00
N LEU A 614 5.93 4.44 26.94
CA LEU A 614 5.47 4.26 28.32
C LEU A 614 5.99 5.36 29.25
N HIS A 615 7.27 5.74 29.09
CA HIS A 615 7.83 6.92 29.73
C HIS A 615 9.00 7.50 28.93
N ASP A 616 9.25 8.80 29.10
CA ASP A 616 10.35 9.57 28.52
C ASP A 616 11.01 10.42 29.61
N ILE A 617 12.33 10.37 29.71
CA ILE A 617 13.14 10.96 30.78
C ILE A 617 14.22 11.81 30.15
N HIS A 618 14.40 13.05 30.61
CA HIS A 618 15.52 13.91 30.22
C HIS A 618 16.31 14.35 31.46
N GLU A 619 17.63 14.14 31.42
CA GLU A 619 18.62 14.58 32.41
C GLU A 619 19.50 15.65 31.76
N PHE A 620 19.65 16.81 32.39
CA PHE A 620 20.48 17.93 31.92
C PHE A 620 21.48 18.32 33.04
N PRO A 621 22.61 17.60 33.20
CA PRO A 621 23.47 17.73 34.38
C PRO A 621 24.02 19.15 34.63
N PRO A 622 24.54 19.91 33.62
CA PRO A 622 25.08 21.25 33.85
C PRO A 622 24.05 22.29 34.34
N PHE A 623 22.76 21.98 34.20
CA PHE A 623 21.65 22.85 34.63
C PHE A 623 20.94 22.30 35.88
N GLY A 624 21.49 21.28 36.54
CA GLY A 624 20.93 20.65 37.74
C GLY A 624 19.52 20.07 37.54
N ARG A 625 19.15 19.77 36.28
CA ARG A 625 17.76 19.63 35.87
C ARG A 625 17.44 18.24 35.36
N HIS A 626 16.30 17.72 35.78
CA HIS A 626 15.78 16.43 35.34
C HIS A 626 14.24 16.47 35.24
N ASP A 627 13.70 15.75 34.26
CA ASP A 627 12.34 15.85 33.75
C ASP A 627 11.86 14.43 33.37
N ARG A 628 10.67 13.99 33.83
CA ARG A 628 10.09 12.67 33.48
C ARG A 628 8.65 12.82 33.03
N GLN A 629 8.27 12.07 32.00
CA GLN A 629 6.90 11.90 31.57
C GLN A 629 6.56 10.41 31.52
N TYR A 630 5.38 10.05 32.01
CA TYR A 630 4.82 8.70 31.91
C TYR A 630 3.47 8.77 31.19
N TYR A 631 3.14 7.80 30.35
CA TYR A 631 1.94 7.83 29.49
C TYR A 631 1.09 6.57 29.67
N VAL A 632 -0.23 6.70 29.51
CA VAL A 632 -1.20 5.60 29.57
C VAL A 632 -2.17 5.71 28.41
N HIS A 633 -2.41 4.59 27.71
CA HIS A 633 -3.22 4.54 26.49
C HIS A 633 -4.59 3.87 26.71
N ASP A 634 -5.58 4.21 25.88
CA ASP A 634 -6.88 3.50 25.81
C ASP A 634 -6.80 2.25 24.90
N PRO A 635 -7.86 1.41 24.80
CA PRO A 635 -7.88 0.25 23.91
C PRO A 635 -7.76 0.59 22.41
N GLN A 636 -7.99 1.85 22.03
CA GLN A 636 -7.77 2.39 20.69
C GLN A 636 -6.34 2.95 20.52
N SER A 637 -5.49 2.77 21.53
CA SER A 637 -4.10 3.24 21.65
C SER A 637 -3.90 4.76 21.74
N ARG A 638 -4.95 5.53 22.05
CA ARG A 638 -4.89 6.99 22.21
C ARG A 638 -4.42 7.35 23.62
N MET A 639 -3.62 8.40 23.79
CA MET A 639 -3.14 8.82 25.13
C MET A 639 -4.30 9.25 26.03
N ARG A 640 -4.62 8.44 27.06
CA ARG A 640 -5.70 8.68 28.03
C ARG A 640 -5.24 9.41 29.29
N ALA A 641 -3.99 9.24 29.69
CA ALA A 641 -3.42 9.96 30.83
C ALA A 641 -1.90 10.13 30.67
N ALA A 642 -1.36 11.12 31.37
CA ALA A 642 0.07 11.32 31.51
C ALA A 642 0.44 11.89 32.90
N LEU A 643 1.65 11.60 33.36
CA LEU A 643 2.24 12.14 34.60
C LEU A 643 3.55 12.83 34.25
N HIS A 644 3.62 14.15 34.46
CA HIS A 644 4.80 14.97 34.25
C HIS A 644 5.46 15.28 35.60
N GLN A 645 6.65 14.74 35.87
CA GLN A 645 7.44 14.99 37.08
C GLN A 645 8.67 15.83 36.77
N ARG A 646 8.99 16.78 37.65
CA ARG A 646 10.14 17.68 37.58
C ARG A 646 10.71 17.84 38.99
N ALA A 647 11.91 18.42 39.13
CA ALA A 647 12.41 18.80 40.45
C ALA A 647 11.36 19.63 41.23
N GLY A 648 11.02 19.20 42.44
CA GLY A 648 10.05 19.86 43.33
C GLY A 648 8.57 19.90 42.85
N SER A 649 8.19 19.25 41.74
CA SER A 649 6.80 19.36 41.24
C SER A 649 6.33 18.17 40.40
N SER A 650 5.03 17.87 40.44
CA SER A 650 4.42 16.90 39.53
C SER A 650 3.02 17.32 39.09
N ALA A 651 2.69 17.09 37.83
CA ALA A 651 1.39 17.35 37.23
C ALA A 651 0.81 16.05 36.66
N ARG A 652 -0.44 15.75 37.00
CA ARG A 652 -1.22 14.66 36.39
C ARG A 652 -2.15 15.25 35.34
N HIS A 653 -2.12 14.69 34.15
CA HIS A 653 -2.98 15.03 33.02
C HIS A 653 -3.87 13.83 32.69
N TRP A 654 -5.16 14.06 32.50
CA TRP A 654 -6.12 13.07 32.00
C TRP A 654 -6.79 13.63 30.75
N TYR A 655 -7.05 12.76 29.78
CA TYR A 655 -7.62 13.12 28.47
C TYR A 655 -8.79 12.20 28.12
N ALA A 656 -9.87 12.78 27.62
CA ALA A 656 -11.01 12.07 27.03
C ALA A 656 -11.20 12.55 25.58
N TRP A 657 -11.29 11.62 24.63
CA TRP A 657 -11.33 11.92 23.20
C TRP A 657 -12.68 11.56 22.58
N HIS A 658 -13.22 12.46 21.77
CA HIS A 658 -14.32 12.15 20.86
C HIS A 658 -13.89 11.11 19.80
N PRO A 659 -14.85 10.48 19.09
CA PRO A 659 -14.52 9.55 18.02
C PRO A 659 -13.84 10.19 16.80
N ASP A 660 -13.85 11.52 16.66
CA ASP A 660 -13.24 12.27 15.55
C ASP A 660 -11.85 12.85 15.86
N GLY A 661 -11.23 12.37 16.94
CA GLY A 661 -9.91 12.79 17.39
C GLY A 661 -9.87 14.10 18.19
N ARG A 662 -10.99 14.82 18.37
CA ARG A 662 -11.05 16.01 19.24
C ARG A 662 -10.99 15.64 20.72
N LEU A 663 -10.36 16.52 21.52
CA LEU A 663 -10.40 16.44 22.97
C LEU A 663 -11.79 16.86 23.49
N ALA A 664 -12.48 15.93 24.14
CA ALA A 664 -13.78 16.15 24.79
C ALA A 664 -13.63 16.81 26.17
N ALA A 665 -12.64 16.37 26.94
CA ALA A 665 -12.29 16.95 28.23
C ALA A 665 -10.83 16.63 28.60
N MET A 666 -10.21 17.52 29.37
CA MET A 666 -8.96 17.27 30.07
C MET A 666 -9.12 17.55 31.57
N ASN A 667 -8.32 16.89 32.41
CA ASN A 667 -8.09 17.32 33.80
C ASN A 667 -6.59 17.48 34.02
N GLU A 668 -6.18 18.62 34.58
CA GLU A 668 -4.79 18.91 34.91
C GLU A 668 -4.69 19.35 36.37
N GLY A 669 -3.94 18.61 37.18
CA GLY A 669 -3.74 18.93 38.61
C GLY A 669 -5.04 19.03 39.41
N GLY A 670 -6.08 18.27 39.03
CA GLY A 670 -7.41 18.33 39.63
C GLY A 670 -8.37 19.32 38.96
N ARG A 671 -7.89 20.24 38.12
CA ARG A 671 -8.75 21.21 37.39
C ARG A 671 -9.24 20.62 36.07
N SER A 672 -10.54 20.40 35.95
CA SER A 672 -11.17 19.96 34.70
C SER A 672 -11.40 21.12 33.73
N ARG A 673 -11.10 20.92 32.45
CA ARG A 673 -11.35 21.85 31.35
C ARG A 673 -12.00 21.11 30.19
N ILE A 674 -13.17 21.59 29.76
CA ILE A 674 -13.86 21.14 28.55
C ILE A 674 -13.51 22.13 27.42
N PRO A 675 -12.92 21.68 26.31
CA PRO A 675 -12.64 22.55 25.16
C PRO A 675 -13.94 23.03 24.49
N SER A 676 -13.99 24.30 24.11
CA SER A 676 -15.10 24.86 23.32
C SER A 676 -14.57 25.55 22.06
N VAL A 677 -14.82 24.91 20.92
CA VAL A 677 -14.51 25.41 19.57
C VAL A 677 -15.83 25.55 18.81
N ARG A 678 -16.25 26.78 18.55
CA ARG A 678 -17.41 27.07 17.68
C ARG A 678 -16.94 27.00 16.23
N ARG A 679 -17.64 26.23 15.39
CA ARG A 679 -17.31 25.99 13.99
C ARG A 679 -18.38 26.58 13.06
N ASP A 680 -18.03 26.76 11.79
CA ASP A 680 -19.00 26.97 10.71
C ASP A 680 -19.56 25.63 10.19
N ALA A 681 -20.50 25.69 9.24
CA ALA A 681 -21.13 24.50 8.67
C ALA A 681 -20.14 23.55 7.96
N SER A 682 -18.96 24.03 7.56
CA SER A 682 -17.89 23.26 6.91
C SER A 682 -16.82 22.73 7.87
N GLY A 683 -17.01 22.92 9.17
CA GLY A 683 -16.05 22.53 10.20
C GLY A 683 -14.96 23.56 10.50
N LEU A 684 -14.84 24.66 9.75
CA LEU A 684 -13.79 25.67 10.03
C LEU A 684 -14.09 26.39 11.37
N PRO A 685 -13.09 26.61 12.23
CA PRO A 685 -13.28 27.23 13.54
C PRO A 685 -13.53 28.75 13.39
N LEU A 686 -14.57 29.24 14.06
CA LEU A 686 -14.94 30.66 14.16
C LEU A 686 -14.52 31.28 15.50
N ARG A 687 -14.44 30.47 16.56
CA ARG A 687 -14.01 30.87 17.91
C ARG A 687 -13.45 29.68 18.68
N THR A 688 -12.32 29.84 19.35
CA THR A 688 -11.86 28.91 20.41
C THR A 688 -11.49 29.71 21.67
N GLY A 689 -12.20 29.44 22.76
CA GLY A 689 -12.06 30.18 24.03
C GLY A 689 -12.16 31.71 23.87
N ARG A 690 -11.03 32.40 24.11
CA ARG A 690 -10.87 33.86 24.04
C ARG A 690 -10.48 34.40 22.65
N HIS A 691 -10.37 33.54 21.64
CA HIS A 691 -9.87 33.90 20.31
C HIS A 691 -10.99 33.75 19.26
N LEU A 692 -11.22 34.80 18.47
CA LEU A 692 -12.01 34.78 17.23
C LEU A 692 -11.07 34.47 16.05
N LEU A 693 -11.59 33.80 15.02
CA LEU A 693 -10.81 33.35 13.86
C LEU A 693 -11.55 33.70 12.56
N ARG A 694 -10.80 34.14 11.54
CA ARG A 694 -11.29 34.34 10.17
C ARG A 694 -10.47 33.49 9.21
N TYR A 695 -11.12 32.81 8.26
CA TYR A 695 -10.48 32.01 7.22
C TYR A 695 -10.74 32.64 5.85
N GLY A 696 -9.73 32.62 4.98
CA GLY A 696 -9.80 33.13 3.61
C GLY A 696 -10.52 32.19 2.64
N PRO A 697 -10.60 32.54 1.35
CA PRO A 697 -11.30 31.73 0.33
C PRO A 697 -10.65 30.36 0.12
N GLY A 698 -9.32 30.27 0.16
CA GLY A 698 -8.56 29.01 0.17
C GLY A 698 -8.56 28.28 1.52
N ARG A 699 -9.54 28.55 2.38
CA ARG A 699 -9.81 27.84 3.65
C ARG A 699 -8.64 27.79 4.64
N ARG A 700 -7.73 28.76 4.57
CA ARG A 700 -6.61 28.97 5.53
C ARG A 700 -6.87 30.15 6.46
N LEU A 701 -6.32 30.06 7.67
CA LEU A 701 -6.50 31.04 8.75
C LEU A 701 -5.89 32.39 8.35
N GLU A 702 -6.70 33.44 8.18
CA GLU A 702 -6.24 34.78 7.82
C GLU A 702 -5.99 35.69 9.01
N SER A 703 -6.72 35.52 10.12
CA SER A 703 -6.53 36.36 11.30
C SER A 703 -7.08 35.73 12.56
N VAL A 704 -6.40 35.98 13.68
CA VAL A 704 -6.88 35.71 15.03
C VAL A 704 -7.06 37.03 15.78
N ALA A 705 -8.21 37.19 16.43
CA ALA A 705 -8.57 38.41 17.16
C ALA A 705 -9.04 38.10 18.59
N SER A 706 -8.99 39.11 19.46
CA SER A 706 -9.51 39.05 20.83
C SER A 706 -11.04 38.93 20.82
N ALA A 707 -11.58 37.86 21.43
CA ALA A 707 -13.02 37.69 21.58
C ALA A 707 -13.65 38.57 22.69
N ALA A 708 -12.84 39.38 23.37
CA ALA A 708 -13.28 40.33 24.40
C ALA A 708 -13.26 41.80 23.91
N THR A 709 -12.38 42.14 22.96
CA THR A 709 -12.19 43.52 22.48
C THR A 709 -12.34 43.68 20.97
N GLY A 710 -12.39 42.60 20.19
CA GLY A 710 -12.38 42.63 18.72
C GLY A 710 -11.02 42.87 18.08
N GLU A 711 -10.05 43.40 18.84
CA GLU A 711 -8.70 43.73 18.37
C GLU A 711 -7.96 42.54 17.71
N PRO A 712 -7.31 42.74 16.55
CA PRO A 712 -6.52 41.71 15.90
C PRO A 712 -5.25 41.41 16.70
N LEU A 713 -5.03 40.14 17.02
CA LEU A 713 -3.80 39.66 17.65
C LEU A 713 -2.75 39.36 16.57
N ALA A 714 -3.13 38.59 15.56
CA ALA A 714 -2.30 38.28 14.42
C ALA A 714 -3.11 38.25 13.12
N GLN A 715 -2.46 38.59 12.00
CA GLN A 715 -2.99 38.43 10.64
C GLN A 715 -1.97 37.68 9.78
N TYR A 716 -2.43 36.89 8.82
CA TYR A 716 -1.60 36.00 8.03
C TYR A 716 -1.89 36.11 6.54
N ARG A 717 -0.89 35.80 5.71
CA ARG A 717 -1.06 35.56 4.27
C ARG A 717 -0.47 34.22 3.88
N HIS A 718 -1.14 33.56 2.94
CA HIS A 718 -0.77 32.25 2.42
C HIS A 718 -0.40 32.33 0.94
N ASN A 719 0.34 31.35 0.42
CA ASN A 719 0.62 31.21 -1.02
C ASN A 719 -0.24 30.10 -1.66
N ALA A 720 -0.01 29.81 -2.95
CA ALA A 720 -0.74 28.77 -3.71
C ALA A 720 -0.62 27.35 -3.15
N PHE A 721 0.38 27.08 -2.30
CA PHE A 721 0.60 25.79 -1.63
C PHE A 721 -0.01 25.74 -0.22
N GLY A 722 -0.63 26.84 0.22
CA GLY A 722 -1.06 27.01 1.60
C GLY A 722 0.10 27.28 2.57
N HIS A 723 1.31 27.62 2.12
CA HIS A 723 2.36 28.04 3.07
C HIS A 723 2.00 29.38 3.67
N ARG A 724 2.13 29.52 4.99
CA ARG A 724 1.92 30.77 5.70
C ARG A 724 3.11 31.70 5.48
N ILE A 725 3.13 32.40 4.36
CA ILE A 725 4.26 33.20 3.89
C ILE A 725 4.46 34.54 4.61
N ILE A 726 3.44 35.09 5.28
CA ILE A 726 3.57 36.33 6.07
C ILE A 726 2.71 36.25 7.34
N LYS A 727 3.25 36.70 8.47
CA LYS A 727 2.51 37.05 9.70
C LYS A 727 2.68 38.52 10.05
N TYR A 728 1.60 39.15 10.49
CA TYR A 728 1.56 40.49 11.05
C TYR A 728 1.14 40.41 12.52
N HIS A 729 1.97 40.94 13.42
CA HIS A 729 1.71 40.99 14.87
C HIS A 729 2.40 42.22 15.46
N GLY A 730 1.74 42.93 16.40
CA GLY A 730 2.36 44.04 17.14
C GLY A 730 2.94 45.17 16.28
N GLY A 731 2.36 45.43 15.10
CA GLY A 731 2.86 46.42 14.14
C GLY A 731 4.05 45.97 13.28
N GLN A 732 4.53 44.73 13.43
CA GLN A 732 5.63 44.16 12.65
C GLN A 732 5.16 43.07 11.68
N ALA A 733 5.84 42.96 10.55
CA ALA A 733 5.66 41.90 9.56
C ALA A 733 6.83 40.90 9.61
N THR A 734 6.53 39.62 9.80
CA THR A 734 7.47 38.51 9.60
C THR A 734 7.10 37.77 8.32
N HIS A 735 8.03 37.72 7.37
CA HIS A 735 7.95 36.94 6.14
C HIS A 735 8.59 35.57 6.36
N TYR A 736 7.91 34.52 5.96
CA TYR A 736 8.40 33.14 6.08
C TYR A 736 8.83 32.63 4.71
N LEU A 737 10.00 31.99 4.63
CA LEU A 737 10.54 31.40 3.40
C LEU A 737 10.56 29.88 3.56
N TYR A 738 9.99 29.20 2.57
CA TYR A 738 9.88 27.75 2.53
C TYR A 738 10.76 27.20 1.41
N LEU A 739 11.47 26.11 1.66
CA LEU A 739 12.14 25.30 0.65
C LEU A 739 11.79 23.85 0.94
N GLY A 740 11.26 23.15 -0.05
CA GLY A 740 10.76 21.80 0.16
C GLY A 740 9.64 21.74 1.20
N ASN A 741 8.76 22.76 1.26
CA ASN A 741 7.72 23.03 2.27
C ASN A 741 8.18 23.03 3.73
N GLN A 742 9.47 22.80 3.99
CA GLN A 742 10.11 23.03 5.26
C GLN A 742 10.31 24.54 5.42
N LEU A 743 9.97 25.07 6.59
CA LEU A 743 10.23 26.47 6.91
C LEU A 743 11.74 26.67 7.09
N VAL A 744 12.39 27.36 6.17
CA VAL A 744 13.86 27.53 6.19
C VAL A 744 14.31 28.93 6.63
N ALA A 745 13.50 29.98 6.57
CA ALA A 745 13.91 31.30 7.06
C ALA A 745 12.77 32.25 7.47
N GLU A 746 13.12 33.21 8.33
CA GLU A 746 12.30 34.36 8.75
C GLU A 746 12.95 35.66 8.27
N ALA A 747 12.24 36.46 7.47
CA ALA A 747 12.64 37.80 7.07
C ALA A 747 11.75 38.88 7.74
N ARG A 748 12.35 40.03 8.09
CA ARG A 748 11.69 41.18 8.72
C ARG A 748 12.28 42.48 8.17
N GLY A 749 11.57 43.59 8.33
CA GLY A 749 12.12 44.93 8.08
C GLY A 749 12.36 45.65 9.41
N ASP A 750 13.43 46.45 9.48
CA ASP A 750 13.88 47.16 10.69
C ASP A 750 12.98 48.36 11.10
N GLY A 751 11.79 48.45 10.53
CA GLY A 751 10.86 49.57 10.67
C GLY A 751 10.92 50.55 9.48
N GLY A 752 9.76 51.07 9.08
CA GLY A 752 9.63 51.96 7.92
C GLY A 752 9.46 51.22 6.58
N HIS A 753 9.77 51.92 5.48
CA HIS A 753 9.52 51.45 4.10
C HIS A 753 10.63 50.54 3.53
N ALA A 754 11.64 50.17 4.33
CA ALA A 754 12.74 49.31 3.89
C ALA A 754 12.25 47.89 3.52
N PRO A 755 12.78 47.27 2.44
CA PRO A 755 12.40 45.91 2.08
C PRO A 755 12.83 44.92 3.18
N PRO A 756 12.07 43.82 3.43
CA PRO A 756 12.45 42.86 4.44
C PRO A 756 13.76 42.14 4.09
N ALA A 757 14.62 41.90 5.08
CA ALA A 757 15.84 41.11 5.00
C ALA A 757 15.70 39.85 5.87
N VAL A 758 16.44 38.78 5.56
CA VAL A 758 16.45 37.56 6.40
C VAL A 758 17.07 37.90 7.75
N THR A 759 16.35 37.59 8.83
CA THR A 759 16.79 37.77 10.22
C THR A 759 17.15 36.45 10.89
N ARG A 760 16.56 35.33 10.43
CA ARG A 760 16.90 33.97 10.85
C ARG A 760 16.82 32.98 9.71
N ARG A 761 17.74 32.02 9.67
CA ARG A 761 17.66 30.81 8.83
C ARG A 761 17.72 29.56 9.69
N PHE A 762 16.79 28.64 9.50
CA PHE A 762 16.76 27.33 10.13
C PHE A 762 17.47 26.30 9.25
N LEU A 763 18.40 25.55 9.85
CA LEU A 763 19.24 24.57 9.18
C LEU A 763 18.82 23.17 9.62
N HIS A 764 18.57 22.29 8.66
CA HIS A 764 17.96 20.98 8.89
C HIS A 764 18.81 19.84 8.32
N ALA A 765 18.70 18.67 8.96
CA ALA A 765 19.15 17.39 8.43
C ALA A 765 17.91 16.49 8.29
N GLY A 766 17.42 16.34 7.05
CA GLY A 766 16.08 15.84 6.80
C GLY A 766 15.04 16.72 7.49
N LEU A 767 14.12 16.12 8.24
CA LEU A 767 13.10 16.85 9.00
C LEU A 767 13.60 17.43 10.35
N THR A 768 14.81 17.07 10.80
CA THR A 768 15.33 17.47 12.12
C THR A 768 16.07 18.81 12.03
N PRO A 769 15.72 19.84 12.82
CA PRO A 769 16.51 21.06 12.91
C PRO A 769 17.84 20.79 13.66
N VAL A 770 18.95 21.22 13.08
CA VAL A 770 20.32 21.00 13.58
C VAL A 770 21.11 22.29 13.82
N GLY A 771 20.67 23.40 13.24
CA GLY A 771 21.27 24.71 13.47
C GLY A 771 20.32 25.85 13.15
N MET A 772 20.71 27.07 13.52
CA MET A 772 20.05 28.29 13.11
C MET A 772 21.08 29.41 12.97
N ILE A 773 21.00 30.20 11.89
CA ILE A 773 21.80 31.42 11.73
C ILE A 773 20.92 32.59 12.14
N GLU A 774 21.38 33.45 13.05
CA GLU A 774 20.79 34.77 13.30
C GLU A 774 21.56 35.85 12.55
N TYR A 775 20.84 36.78 11.92
CA TYR A 775 21.38 37.96 11.25
C TYR A 775 20.96 39.22 12.05
N PRO A 776 21.76 39.67 13.04
CA PRO A 776 21.43 40.84 13.84
C PRO A 776 21.67 42.13 13.05
N SER A 777 20.73 43.09 13.10
CA SER A 777 20.94 44.39 12.46
C SER A 777 22.16 45.10 13.06
N GLY A 778 23.07 45.56 12.19
CA GLY A 778 24.33 46.20 12.57
C GLY A 778 25.42 45.28 13.13
N GLY A 779 25.26 43.95 13.12
CA GLY A 779 26.25 42.99 13.65
C GLY A 779 26.59 41.84 12.69
N PRO A 780 27.66 41.07 12.97
CA PRO A 780 27.99 39.88 12.18
C PRO A 780 26.93 38.78 12.39
N PRO A 781 26.63 37.95 11.37
CA PRO A 781 25.72 36.82 11.53
C PRO A 781 26.29 35.76 12.49
N ARG A 782 25.42 35.02 13.17
CA ARG A 782 25.80 34.09 14.25
C ARG A 782 25.17 32.73 14.04
N LEU A 783 26.00 31.70 13.89
CA LEU A 783 25.57 30.31 13.85
C LEU A 783 25.32 29.78 15.28
N LEU A 784 24.15 29.20 15.50
CA LEU A 784 23.74 28.53 16.73
C LEU A 784 23.45 27.06 16.43
N ALA A 785 23.90 26.16 17.30
CA ALA A 785 23.61 24.72 17.22
C ALA A 785 22.25 24.42 17.87
N VAL A 786 21.40 23.66 17.18
CA VAL A 786 20.06 23.25 17.63
C VAL A 786 20.06 21.76 17.90
N HIS A 787 19.65 21.35 19.11
CA HIS A 787 19.64 19.96 19.54
C HIS A 787 18.20 19.51 19.78
N ALA A 788 17.75 18.61 18.91
CA ALA A 788 16.43 17.98 18.95
C ALA A 788 16.47 16.60 19.61
N ASP A 789 15.31 16.15 20.11
CA ASP A 789 15.12 14.85 20.75
C ASP A 789 14.91 13.71 19.73
N LEU A 790 14.67 12.49 20.25
CA LEU A 790 14.40 11.29 19.43
C LEU A 790 13.14 11.37 18.57
N SER A 791 12.24 12.34 18.80
CA SER A 791 11.07 12.63 17.95
C SER A 791 11.30 13.83 17.01
N GLY A 792 12.51 14.39 16.98
CA GLY A 792 12.87 15.56 16.19
C GLY A 792 12.48 16.91 16.81
N ALA A 793 11.99 16.94 18.06
CA ALA A 793 11.55 18.18 18.70
C ALA A 793 12.73 18.91 19.39
N PRO A 794 12.97 20.22 19.11
CA PRO A 794 14.05 21.00 19.72
C PRO A 794 13.92 21.05 21.24
N ARG A 795 14.98 20.68 21.97
CA ARG A 795 15.05 20.80 23.44
C ARG A 795 16.07 21.82 23.92
N LEU A 796 17.17 22.01 23.18
CA LEU A 796 18.31 22.84 23.56
C LEU A 796 18.84 23.64 22.35
N VAL A 797 19.24 24.89 22.56
CA VAL A 797 20.00 25.71 21.60
C VAL A 797 21.24 26.30 22.29
N THR A 798 22.39 26.23 21.62
CA THR A 798 23.70 26.66 22.14
C THR A 798 24.48 27.46 21.11
N ASP A 799 25.26 28.45 21.52
CA ASP A 799 26.14 29.21 20.62
C ASP A 799 27.51 28.56 20.39
N ALA A 800 28.41 29.26 19.69
CA ALA A 800 29.78 28.82 19.37
C ALA A 800 30.64 28.52 20.62
N ASP A 801 30.42 29.24 21.73
CA ASP A 801 31.09 29.02 23.01
C ASP A 801 30.42 27.89 23.83
N ARG A 802 29.46 27.18 23.22
CA ARG A 802 28.54 26.22 23.86
C ARG A 802 27.62 26.84 24.92
N ARG A 803 27.54 28.17 25.05
CA ARG A 803 26.66 28.81 26.06
C ARG A 803 25.20 28.50 25.76
N LEU A 804 24.43 28.26 26.81
CA LEU A 804 23.00 27.99 26.72
C LEU A 804 22.25 29.23 26.22
N ARG A 805 21.57 29.10 25.08
CA ARG A 805 20.69 30.16 24.52
C ARG A 805 19.22 29.85 24.74
N TRP A 806 18.80 28.59 24.68
CA TRP A 806 17.41 28.17 24.95
C TRP A 806 17.36 26.73 25.48
N LEU A 807 16.56 26.49 26.53
CA LEU A 807 16.23 25.16 27.06
C LEU A 807 14.74 25.06 27.33
N ALA A 808 14.09 24.00 26.85
CA ALA A 808 12.65 23.78 27.01
C ALA A 808 12.26 22.47 27.71
N SER A 809 11.00 22.42 28.12
CA SER A 809 10.29 21.26 28.68
C SER A 809 8.92 21.20 28.00
N TYR A 810 8.54 20.06 27.44
CA TYR A 810 7.32 19.93 26.66
C TYR A 810 6.19 19.34 27.51
N THR A 811 4.93 19.70 27.26
CA THR A 811 3.77 18.99 27.83
C THR A 811 3.58 17.63 27.13
N PRO A 812 2.78 16.70 27.69
CA PRO A 812 2.45 15.43 27.04
C PRO A 812 1.81 15.58 25.64
N THR A 813 1.27 16.75 25.32
CA THR A 813 0.69 17.13 24.02
C THR A 813 1.56 18.10 23.22
N GLY A 814 2.88 18.14 23.47
CA GLY A 814 3.85 18.82 22.61
C GLY A 814 4.00 20.34 22.80
N GLN A 815 3.41 20.95 23.82
CA GLN A 815 3.58 22.40 24.06
C GLN A 815 4.91 22.66 24.76
N ALA A 816 5.81 23.41 24.13
CA ALA A 816 7.08 23.78 24.75
C ALA A 816 6.89 24.86 25.82
N ARG A 817 7.59 24.73 26.94
CA ARG A 817 7.79 25.77 27.95
C ARG A 817 9.29 26.01 28.12
N GLN A 818 9.74 27.22 27.82
CA GLN A 818 11.11 27.66 28.11
C GLN A 818 11.39 27.60 29.62
N VAL A 819 12.60 27.18 29.97
CA VAL A 819 13.05 26.99 31.36
C VAL A 819 14.34 27.76 31.66
N ALA A 820 15.23 27.89 30.68
CA ALA A 820 16.46 28.67 30.79
C ALA A 820 16.91 29.15 29.39
N GLY A 821 17.92 30.04 29.37
CA GLY A 821 18.40 30.70 28.16
C GLY A 821 17.68 32.04 27.86
N ASP A 822 18.34 32.87 27.07
CA ASP A 822 18.01 34.28 26.80
C ASP A 822 17.25 34.54 25.49
N MET A 823 17.28 33.60 24.52
CA MET A 823 16.54 33.74 23.26
C MET A 823 15.16 33.05 23.31
N HIS A 824 14.31 33.34 22.32
CA HIS A 824 13.10 32.56 22.01
C HIS A 824 13.32 31.73 20.74
N PHE A 825 12.98 30.44 20.79
CA PHE A 825 13.03 29.52 19.64
C PHE A 825 11.60 29.02 19.28
N PRO A 826 11.14 29.15 18.02
CA PRO A 826 9.73 28.91 17.68
C PRO A 826 9.41 27.50 17.14
N LEU A 827 10.39 26.71 16.67
CA LEU A 827 10.12 25.36 16.14
C LEU A 827 9.72 24.38 17.25
N ARG A 828 8.77 23.48 16.98
CA ARG A 828 8.17 22.55 17.96
C ARG A 828 8.35 21.09 17.51
N LEU A 829 7.30 20.26 17.46
CA LEU A 829 7.40 18.93 16.83
C LEU A 829 7.74 19.08 15.31
N PRO A 830 8.18 18.03 14.60
CA PRO A 830 8.48 18.13 13.16
C PRO A 830 7.32 18.75 12.37
N GLY A 831 7.64 19.70 11.48
CA GLY A 831 6.68 20.51 10.71
C GLY A 831 6.14 21.76 11.43
N GLN A 832 6.27 21.86 12.76
CA GLN A 832 5.53 22.83 13.57
C GLN A 832 6.33 24.10 13.93
N TYR A 833 5.68 25.26 13.81
CA TYR A 833 6.15 26.58 14.26
C TYR A 833 5.14 27.23 15.22
N GLU A 834 5.57 27.67 16.40
CA GLU A 834 4.71 28.34 17.39
C GLU A 834 4.46 29.83 17.09
N ASP A 835 3.22 30.28 17.29
CA ASP A 835 2.84 31.69 17.42
C ASP A 835 2.66 32.06 18.91
N PRO A 836 3.63 32.75 19.55
CA PRO A 836 3.60 33.07 20.98
C PRO A 836 2.35 33.86 21.42
N GLU A 837 1.76 34.65 20.52
CA GLU A 837 0.55 35.44 20.76
C GLU A 837 -0.73 34.61 20.93
N THR A 838 -0.72 33.34 20.50
CA THR A 838 -1.82 32.38 20.68
C THR A 838 -1.44 31.15 21.50
N GLY A 839 -0.17 30.76 21.48
CA GLY A 839 0.29 29.46 21.98
C GLY A 839 -0.14 28.29 21.10
N TRP A 840 -0.42 28.53 19.82
CA TRP A 840 -0.75 27.51 18.82
C TRP A 840 0.43 27.29 17.89
N HIS A 841 0.48 26.14 17.24
CA HIS A 841 1.52 25.82 16.27
C HIS A 841 0.91 25.77 14.86
N ASP A 842 1.46 26.54 13.94
CA ASP A 842 1.26 26.36 12.50
C ASP A 842 1.98 25.08 12.07
N ASN A 843 1.24 24.10 11.54
CA ASN A 843 1.77 22.85 11.02
C ASN A 843 1.39 22.72 9.53
N LEU A 844 2.01 23.59 8.73
CA LEU A 844 1.92 23.71 7.26
C LEU A 844 0.51 23.90 6.68
N LEU A 845 -0.34 22.88 6.74
CA LEU A 845 -1.73 22.88 6.27
C LEU A 845 -2.76 23.11 7.39
N ARG A 846 -2.41 22.85 8.65
CA ARG A 846 -3.34 22.88 9.80
C ARG A 846 -2.73 23.57 11.02
N THR A 847 -3.60 24.18 11.83
CA THR A 847 -3.27 24.82 13.11
C THR A 847 -3.37 23.80 14.23
N TYR A 848 -2.24 23.32 14.75
CA TYR A 848 -2.19 22.42 15.90
C TYR A 848 -2.27 23.20 17.21
N VAL A 849 -3.19 22.83 18.11
CA VAL A 849 -3.25 23.41 19.45
C VAL A 849 -2.73 22.40 20.45
N ALA A 850 -1.45 22.51 20.79
CA ALA A 850 -0.80 21.65 21.75
C ALA A 850 -1.51 21.66 23.13
N GLY A 851 -2.06 22.79 23.56
CA GLY A 851 -2.92 22.88 24.76
C GLY A 851 -4.28 22.17 24.67
N LEU A 852 -4.59 21.50 23.55
CA LEU A 852 -5.77 20.67 23.29
C LEU A 852 -5.43 19.30 22.67
N GLY A 853 -4.18 19.09 22.22
CA GLY A 853 -3.71 17.83 21.63
C GLY A 853 -4.27 17.49 20.24
N HIS A 854 -4.92 18.42 19.54
CA HIS A 854 -5.58 18.17 18.25
C HIS A 854 -5.51 19.39 17.31
N TYR A 855 -5.88 19.18 16.03
CA TYR A 855 -5.95 20.22 15.01
C TYR A 855 -7.22 21.07 15.11
N LEU A 856 -7.11 22.38 14.86
CA LEU A 856 -8.30 23.23 14.79
C LEU A 856 -9.13 22.93 13.53
N GLU A 857 -8.51 22.82 12.37
CA GLU A 857 -9.19 22.53 11.10
C GLU A 857 -9.52 21.03 10.99
N PRO A 858 -10.64 20.68 10.32
CA PRO A 858 -10.84 19.30 9.88
C PRO A 858 -9.77 18.94 8.83
N ASP A 859 -9.45 17.65 8.73
CA ASP A 859 -8.46 17.16 7.77
C ASP A 859 -8.85 17.53 6.33
N PRO A 860 -8.00 18.27 5.58
CA PRO A 860 -8.29 18.67 4.22
C PRO A 860 -8.40 17.49 3.24
N LEU A 861 -7.90 16.29 3.59
CA LEU A 861 -8.03 15.08 2.77
C LEU A 861 -9.48 14.52 2.80
N GLY A 862 -10.28 14.94 3.78
CA GLY A 862 -11.64 14.45 3.97
C GLY A 862 -11.72 13.01 4.54
N PRO A 863 -12.89 12.35 4.42
CA PRO A 863 -13.19 11.09 5.10
C PRO A 863 -12.51 9.86 4.47
N LEU A 864 -11.21 9.69 4.75
CA LEU A 864 -10.43 8.51 4.37
C LEU A 864 -10.52 7.39 5.44
N PRO A 865 -10.51 6.10 5.05
CA PRO A 865 -10.62 4.98 5.98
C PRO A 865 -9.53 4.97 7.06
N GLY A 866 -9.91 4.96 8.33
CA GLY A 866 -8.97 4.90 9.46
C GLY A 866 -8.26 6.22 9.79
N THR A 867 -8.80 7.36 9.33
CA THR A 867 -8.37 8.72 9.69
C THR A 867 -9.32 9.37 10.70
N ASP A 868 -8.79 10.23 11.57
CA ASP A 868 -9.55 11.10 12.46
C ASP A 868 -9.72 12.48 11.85
N ALA A 869 -10.93 13.03 11.82
CA ALA A 869 -11.16 14.35 11.22
C ALA A 869 -10.34 15.49 11.86
N TYR A 870 -9.95 15.38 13.14
CA TYR A 870 -9.16 16.42 13.84
C TYR A 870 -7.90 15.88 14.55
N GLY A 871 -7.62 14.58 14.45
CA GLY A 871 -6.57 13.93 15.23
C GLY A 871 -5.15 14.27 14.76
N TYR A 872 -4.29 14.67 15.70
CA TYR A 872 -2.84 14.71 15.47
C TYR A 872 -2.22 13.37 15.87
N ALA A 873 -1.39 12.76 15.02
CA ALA A 873 -0.53 11.62 15.35
C ALA A 873 -1.25 10.44 16.07
N ARG A 874 -2.52 10.15 15.76
CA ARG A 874 -3.37 9.17 16.49
C ARG A 874 -3.34 9.36 18.02
N GLN A 875 -3.30 10.63 18.44
CA GLN A 875 -3.16 11.09 19.83
C GLN A 875 -1.96 10.45 20.57
N GLN A 876 -0.87 10.19 19.84
CA GLN A 876 0.43 9.70 20.32
C GLN A 876 1.56 10.60 19.76
N PRO A 877 1.63 11.89 20.16
CA PRO A 877 2.52 12.90 19.57
C PRO A 877 4.03 12.62 19.74
N TRP A 878 4.40 11.70 20.64
CA TRP A 878 5.79 11.28 20.90
C TRP A 878 6.17 9.97 20.21
N ARG A 879 5.25 9.37 19.45
CA ARG A 879 5.48 8.13 18.69
C ARG A 879 5.41 8.36 17.18
N TYR A 880 4.44 9.14 16.73
CA TYR A 880 4.29 9.51 15.33
C TYR A 880 4.43 11.02 15.20
N ALA A 881 5.26 11.46 14.26
CA ALA A 881 5.17 12.82 13.78
C ALA A 881 4.03 12.94 12.75
N ASP A 882 3.54 14.15 12.54
CA ASP A 882 2.76 14.52 11.34
C ASP A 882 3.42 15.76 10.71
N PRO A 883 4.61 15.64 10.08
CA PRO A 883 5.39 16.79 9.60
C PRO A 883 4.81 17.47 8.33
N TRP A 884 3.77 16.86 7.76
CA TRP A 884 3.16 17.09 6.46
C TRP A 884 1.93 16.18 6.33
N GLY A 885 2.20 14.86 6.23
CA GLY A 885 1.24 13.75 6.27
C GLY A 885 1.72 12.45 5.58
N LEU A 886 2.06 11.38 6.34
CA LEU A 886 2.35 9.97 5.89
C LEU A 886 3.75 9.77 5.17
N LEU A 887 4.32 8.63 4.67
CA LEU A 887 3.91 7.36 3.97
C LEU A 887 5.04 6.25 3.91
N LEU A 888 4.80 5.07 3.29
CA LEU A 888 5.74 4.02 2.75
C LEU A 888 5.01 3.00 1.82
N PHE A 889 5.69 2.26 0.92
CA PHE A 889 5.11 1.12 0.16
C PHE A 889 5.90 -0.21 0.27
N ALA A 890 5.21 -1.36 0.31
CA ALA A 890 5.85 -2.69 0.38
C ALA A 890 5.12 -3.78 -0.44
N PHE A 891 5.89 -4.65 -1.12
CA PHE A 891 5.45 -5.64 -2.12
C PHE A 891 6.00 -7.05 -1.81
N ASP A 892 5.23 -7.87 -1.10
CA ASP A 892 5.74 -9.19 -0.67
C ASP A 892 5.90 -10.19 -1.84
N GLY A 893 6.61 -11.28 -1.57
CA GLY A 893 6.95 -12.30 -2.57
C GLY A 893 5.82 -13.22 -2.98
N THR A 894 6.12 -14.05 -3.99
CA THR A 894 5.18 -15.02 -4.54
C THR A 894 4.72 -15.99 -3.44
N ARG A 895 3.41 -16.09 -3.18
CA ARG A 895 2.85 -16.83 -2.04
C ARG A 895 3.23 -16.29 -0.64
N TYR A 896 3.61 -15.03 -0.48
CA TYR A 896 3.90 -14.45 0.84
C TYR A 896 2.81 -13.45 1.26
N ASN A 897 2.44 -13.47 2.54
CA ASN A 897 1.60 -12.44 3.17
C ASN A 897 2.02 -12.28 4.65
N ALA A 898 1.36 -11.40 5.42
CA ALA A 898 1.72 -11.13 6.82
C ALA A 898 1.93 -12.39 7.70
N GLN A 899 1.19 -13.48 7.45
CA GLN A 899 1.29 -14.73 8.21
C GLN A 899 2.48 -15.62 7.79
N SER A 900 3.14 -15.35 6.66
CA SER A 900 4.40 -16.03 6.30
C SER A 900 5.61 -15.40 6.98
N MET A 901 5.43 -14.25 7.66
CA MET A 901 6.47 -13.51 8.39
C MET A 901 7.76 -13.29 7.58
N GLY A 902 7.64 -13.17 6.27
CA GLY A 902 8.78 -13.01 5.36
C GLY A 902 9.49 -11.66 5.54
N ASN A 903 10.68 -11.55 4.97
CA ASN A 903 11.59 -10.43 5.21
C ASN A 903 11.00 -9.05 4.81
N VAL A 904 10.17 -9.00 3.76
CA VAL A 904 9.42 -7.79 3.36
C VAL A 904 8.39 -7.40 4.41
N TRP A 905 7.65 -8.36 4.96
CA TRP A 905 6.72 -8.09 6.04
C TRP A 905 7.45 -7.64 7.32
N LYS A 906 8.51 -8.35 7.74
CA LYS A 906 9.34 -7.98 8.91
C LYS A 906 9.84 -6.53 8.80
N LEU A 907 10.41 -6.13 7.65
CA LEU A 907 10.78 -4.73 7.38
C LEU A 907 9.58 -3.79 7.40
N SER A 908 8.46 -4.12 6.75
CA SER A 908 7.28 -3.23 6.74
C SER A 908 6.71 -2.92 8.14
N GLN A 909 6.83 -3.85 9.09
CA GLN A 909 6.42 -3.62 10.49
C GLN A 909 7.46 -2.84 11.29
N ALA A 910 8.71 -2.80 10.83
CA ALA A 910 9.80 -2.04 11.42
C ALA A 910 9.86 -0.57 10.95
N TYR A 911 9.11 -0.16 9.92
CA TYR A 911 9.24 1.20 9.39
C TYR A 911 8.69 2.29 10.33
N ARG A 912 9.37 3.45 10.38
CA ARG A 912 8.96 4.61 11.21
C ARG A 912 8.64 5.89 10.48
N ASP A 913 9.28 6.17 9.35
CA ASP A 913 9.21 7.49 8.68
C ASP A 913 7.81 7.85 8.11
N GLY A 914 6.80 6.98 8.29
CA GLY A 914 5.44 7.18 7.79
C GLY A 914 4.57 5.93 7.83
N ALA A 915 3.49 5.91 7.04
CA ALA A 915 2.49 4.85 7.03
C ALA A 915 2.77 3.74 6.00
N ALA A 916 3.06 2.53 6.48
CA ALA A 916 3.42 1.37 5.64
C ALA A 916 2.24 0.79 4.82
N HIS A 917 2.22 1.01 3.50
CA HIS A 917 1.31 0.36 2.56
C HIS A 917 1.85 -1.01 2.14
N TYR A 918 1.69 -1.99 3.03
CA TYR A 918 2.03 -3.39 2.78
C TYR A 918 0.98 -4.10 1.90
N HIS A 919 1.43 -4.72 0.80
CA HIS A 919 0.63 -5.59 -0.03
C HIS A 919 1.23 -7.00 -0.11
N ALA A 920 0.39 -8.02 0.14
CA ALA A 920 0.74 -9.42 -0.07
C ALA A 920 1.10 -9.68 -1.54
N GLY A 921 2.05 -10.59 -1.77
CA GLY A 921 2.56 -10.84 -3.12
C GLY A 921 1.59 -11.61 -4.01
N PRO A 922 1.98 -11.85 -5.28
CA PRO A 922 1.13 -12.56 -6.21
C PRO A 922 0.90 -14.03 -5.79
N GLY A 923 -0.36 -14.42 -5.83
CA GLY A 923 -0.82 -15.78 -5.59
C GLY A 923 -0.96 -16.20 -4.15
N SER A 924 -1.74 -17.26 -3.95
CA SER A 924 -2.11 -17.71 -2.62
C SER A 924 -0.88 -18.20 -1.82
N SER A 925 -0.67 -17.51 -0.71
CA SER A 925 0.20 -17.94 0.37
C SER A 925 -0.31 -19.20 1.07
N GLU A 926 -1.57 -19.56 0.84
CA GLU A 926 -2.28 -20.70 1.43
C GLU A 926 -2.12 -21.96 0.57
N TYR A 927 -1.82 -21.79 -0.72
CA TYR A 927 -1.61 -22.83 -1.73
C TYR A 927 -1.06 -22.22 -3.03
N PHE A 928 -0.08 -22.84 -3.68
CA PHE A 928 0.46 -22.35 -4.96
C PHE A 928 -0.67 -22.22 -6.01
N ASP A 929 -0.75 -21.14 -6.80
CA ASP A 929 -1.86 -20.94 -7.76
C ASP A 929 -1.52 -20.26 -9.10
N TRP A 930 -2.51 -20.05 -9.98
CA TRP A 930 -2.30 -19.40 -11.30
C TRP A 930 -1.65 -18.03 -11.17
N ASP A 931 -1.94 -17.34 -10.07
CA ASP A 931 -1.43 -16.03 -9.75
C ASP A 931 0.00 -16.11 -9.21
N ALA A 932 0.28 -17.09 -8.35
CA ALA A 932 1.64 -17.40 -7.91
C ALA A 932 2.55 -17.89 -9.06
N LEU A 933 1.98 -18.32 -10.17
CA LEU A 933 2.70 -18.84 -11.32
C LEU A 933 3.10 -17.76 -12.34
N VAL A 934 2.29 -16.73 -12.56
CA VAL A 934 2.61 -15.66 -13.56
C VAL A 934 2.63 -14.24 -12.98
N ALA A 935 2.62 -14.13 -11.66
CA ALA A 935 2.29 -12.91 -10.94
C ALA A 935 1.01 -12.26 -11.50
N TRP A 936 -0.07 -13.02 -11.56
CA TRP A 936 -1.21 -12.63 -12.39
C TRP A 936 -1.93 -11.36 -11.90
N ARG A 937 -2.13 -11.25 -10.59
CA ARG A 937 -2.70 -10.05 -9.97
C ARG A 937 -1.72 -8.88 -10.02
N ALA A 938 -0.53 -8.99 -10.61
CA ALA A 938 0.43 -7.89 -10.83
C ALA A 938 -0.26 -6.57 -11.17
N GLY A 939 -1.04 -6.52 -12.26
CA GLY A 939 -1.73 -5.30 -12.68
C GLY A 939 -2.66 -4.73 -11.60
N ARG A 940 -3.28 -5.57 -10.77
CA ARG A 940 -4.16 -5.14 -9.66
C ARG A 940 -3.38 -4.82 -8.37
N ILE A 941 -2.26 -5.48 -8.10
CA ILE A 941 -1.35 -5.15 -6.99
C ILE A 941 -0.71 -3.79 -7.26
N LEU A 942 -0.18 -3.61 -8.47
CA LEU A 942 0.33 -2.35 -8.98
C LEU A 942 -0.75 -1.26 -8.94
N GLU A 943 -1.97 -1.54 -9.39
CA GLU A 943 -3.02 -0.51 -9.37
C GLU A 943 -3.56 -0.24 -7.95
N ASN A 944 -3.63 -1.23 -7.05
CA ASN A 944 -3.95 -0.99 -5.64
C ASN A 944 -2.90 -0.06 -4.99
N GLN A 945 -1.62 -0.38 -5.18
CA GLN A 945 -0.50 0.40 -4.63
C GLN A 945 -0.37 1.75 -5.35
N TRP A 946 -0.69 1.84 -6.64
CA TRP A 946 -0.75 3.09 -7.39
C TRP A 946 -1.88 3.96 -6.87
N GLN A 947 -3.08 3.42 -6.68
CA GLN A 947 -4.22 4.18 -6.15
C GLN A 947 -4.02 4.59 -4.68
N ALA A 948 -3.22 3.83 -3.91
CA ALA A 948 -2.73 4.24 -2.59
C ALA A 948 -1.69 5.37 -2.69
N LEU A 949 -0.68 5.24 -3.57
CA LEU A 949 0.29 6.30 -3.89
C LEU A 949 -0.38 7.57 -4.44
N LEU A 950 -1.45 7.43 -5.21
CA LEU A 950 -2.21 8.55 -5.71
C LEU A 950 -2.99 9.21 -4.59
N ALA A 951 -3.77 8.47 -3.79
CA ALA A 951 -4.43 9.03 -2.61
C ALA A 951 -3.44 9.66 -1.60
N ALA A 952 -2.19 9.20 -1.61
CA ALA A 952 -1.09 9.73 -0.82
C ALA A 952 -0.55 11.06 -1.40
N LEU A 953 -0.06 11.05 -2.64
CA LEU A 953 0.59 12.19 -3.30
C LEU A 953 -0.41 13.25 -3.81
N GLU A 954 -1.68 12.91 -3.97
CA GLU A 954 -2.81 13.85 -4.20
C GLU A 954 -2.89 14.92 -3.12
N HIS A 955 -2.42 14.55 -1.93
CA HIS A 955 -2.56 15.33 -0.70
C HIS A 955 -1.22 15.77 -0.11
N GLN A 956 -0.10 15.40 -0.73
CA GLN A 956 1.21 15.94 -0.35
C GLN A 956 1.36 17.36 -0.92
N PRO A 957 1.65 18.37 -0.08
CA PRO A 957 1.79 19.73 -0.57
C PRO A 957 3.08 19.87 -1.41
N PRO A 958 3.15 20.79 -2.40
CA PRO A 958 3.94 20.49 -3.59
C PRO A 958 5.46 20.50 -3.49
N ASP A 959 6.11 21.37 -2.70
CA ASP A 959 7.58 21.33 -2.62
C ASP A 959 8.10 20.22 -1.68
N THR A 960 7.34 19.72 -0.70
CA THR A 960 7.87 18.73 0.27
C THR A 960 8.26 17.43 -0.43
N VAL A 961 9.49 16.98 -0.23
CA VAL A 961 10.11 15.90 -1.04
C VAL A 961 9.83 14.53 -0.45
N THR A 962 8.61 14.04 -0.66
CA THR A 962 8.02 12.84 -0.01
C THR A 962 8.92 11.61 -0.10
N PRO A 963 9.47 11.07 1.00
CA PRO A 963 10.26 9.85 0.95
C PRO A 963 9.34 8.68 0.56
N ILE A 964 9.53 8.19 -0.66
CA ILE A 964 8.93 6.96 -1.16
C ILE A 964 10.00 5.89 -1.06
N ASP A 965 9.97 5.15 0.03
CA ASP A 965 10.69 3.89 0.09
C ASP A 965 9.80 2.76 -0.48
N ILE A 966 10.46 1.76 -1.06
CA ILE A 966 9.84 0.53 -1.55
C ILE A 966 10.65 -0.66 -1.05
N VAL A 967 9.98 -1.67 -0.50
CA VAL A 967 10.60 -2.98 -0.24
C VAL A 967 9.86 -4.11 -0.93
N GLY A 968 10.57 -5.14 -1.41
CA GLY A 968 9.95 -6.33 -2.00
C GLY A 968 10.85 -7.56 -2.14
N PHE A 969 10.25 -8.72 -2.39
CA PHE A 969 10.92 -10.03 -2.53
C PHE A 969 10.43 -10.75 -3.79
N SER A 970 11.28 -11.50 -4.50
CA SER A 970 10.85 -12.38 -5.60
C SER A 970 10.12 -11.61 -6.72
N ARG A 971 8.96 -12.08 -7.19
CA ARG A 971 8.08 -11.32 -8.10
C ARG A 971 7.58 -10.01 -7.47
N GLY A 972 7.48 -9.93 -6.15
CA GLY A 972 7.23 -8.68 -5.41
C GLY A 972 8.36 -7.66 -5.54
N ALA A 973 9.62 -8.11 -5.56
CA ALA A 973 10.78 -7.25 -5.85
C ALA A 973 10.74 -6.75 -7.31
N ALA A 974 10.29 -7.58 -8.25
CA ALA A 974 10.14 -7.17 -9.64
C ALA A 974 8.92 -6.25 -9.88
N LEU A 975 7.85 -6.43 -9.10
CA LEU A 975 6.75 -5.47 -9.00
C LEU A 975 7.19 -4.16 -8.38
N ALA A 976 8.00 -4.18 -7.31
CA ALA A 976 8.61 -3.02 -6.69
C ALA A 976 9.46 -2.22 -7.69
N ARG A 977 10.27 -2.89 -8.51
CA ARG A 977 11.04 -2.25 -9.60
C ARG A 977 10.14 -1.61 -10.64
N HIS A 978 9.17 -2.35 -11.20
CA HIS A 978 8.24 -1.78 -12.18
C HIS A 978 7.35 -0.67 -11.60
N PHE A 979 6.95 -0.78 -10.33
CA PHE A 979 6.22 0.27 -9.61
C PHE A 979 7.08 1.51 -9.43
N GLY A 980 8.30 1.37 -8.90
CA GLY A 980 9.27 2.45 -8.75
C GLY A 980 9.67 3.08 -10.08
N ASN A 981 9.66 2.33 -11.19
CA ASN A 981 9.82 2.85 -12.54
C ASN A 981 8.56 3.58 -13.04
N ARG A 982 7.35 3.06 -12.78
CA ARG A 982 6.08 3.76 -13.06
C ARG A 982 6.07 5.10 -12.32
N ILE A 983 6.47 5.13 -11.04
CA ILE A 983 6.70 6.36 -10.28
C ILE A 983 7.73 7.24 -11.00
N ALA A 984 8.94 6.73 -11.25
CA ALA A 984 10.02 7.51 -11.87
C ALA A 984 9.69 8.06 -13.27
N THR A 985 8.88 7.38 -14.09
CA THR A 985 8.40 7.93 -15.38
C THR A 985 7.46 9.13 -15.23
N HIS A 986 6.82 9.24 -14.05
CA HIS A 986 6.01 10.37 -13.64
C HIS A 986 6.80 11.39 -12.80
N VAL A 987 7.97 11.05 -12.26
CA VAL A 987 8.89 11.97 -11.58
C VAL A 987 9.80 12.67 -12.59
N ARG A 988 9.96 13.99 -12.45
CA ARG A 988 11.13 14.71 -12.96
C ARG A 988 11.65 15.64 -11.89
N ASP A 989 12.95 15.62 -11.66
CA ASP A 989 13.61 16.57 -10.75
C ASP A 989 13.07 16.51 -9.31
N GLY A 990 12.74 15.29 -8.85
CA GLY A 990 12.06 15.07 -7.58
C GLY A 990 10.57 15.45 -7.56
N MET A 991 9.93 15.85 -8.67
CA MET A 991 8.49 16.15 -8.75
C MET A 991 7.73 15.05 -9.50
N PHE A 992 6.96 14.24 -8.78
CA PHE A 992 5.97 13.30 -9.34
C PHE A 992 4.80 14.05 -9.99
N SER A 993 4.30 13.59 -11.13
CA SER A 993 3.10 14.15 -11.77
C SER A 993 2.36 13.17 -12.71
N VAL A 994 1.11 12.85 -12.41
CA VAL A 994 0.19 12.09 -13.28
C VAL A 994 -1.22 12.67 -13.28
N ALA A 995 -1.94 12.49 -14.39
CA ALA A 995 -3.37 12.72 -14.46
C ALA A 995 -4.14 11.41 -14.23
N ASP A 996 -4.84 11.30 -13.11
CA ASP A 996 -5.74 10.20 -12.78
C ASP A 996 -7.18 10.53 -13.24
N PRO A 997 -7.93 9.58 -13.86
CA PRO A 997 -9.26 9.86 -14.39
C PRO A 997 -10.33 10.24 -13.35
N LEU A 998 -10.10 9.95 -12.06
CA LEU A 998 -11.06 10.20 -10.98
C LEU A 998 -10.66 11.40 -10.11
N ARG A 999 -9.35 11.70 -10.03
CA ARG A 999 -8.77 12.74 -9.15
C ARG A 999 -8.18 13.95 -9.88
N GLY A 1000 -7.94 13.86 -11.18
CA GLY A 1000 -7.25 14.91 -11.94
C GLY A 1000 -5.72 14.83 -11.84
N GLN A 1001 -5.03 15.97 -12.01
CA GLN A 1001 -3.56 15.98 -12.06
C GLN A 1001 -2.92 16.05 -10.67
N ILE A 1002 -2.59 14.87 -10.14
CA ILE A 1002 -1.83 14.68 -8.90
C ILE A 1002 -0.37 14.99 -9.19
N SER A 1003 0.21 15.93 -8.42
CA SER A 1003 1.64 16.23 -8.50
C SER A 1003 2.19 16.63 -7.12
N ALA A 1004 3.32 16.06 -6.74
CA ALA A 1004 3.98 16.31 -5.46
C ALA A 1004 5.48 16.09 -5.58
N CYS A 1005 6.29 16.79 -4.79
CA CYS A 1005 7.69 16.41 -4.64
C CYS A 1005 7.81 15.04 -3.92
N VAL A 1006 8.78 14.24 -4.34
CA VAL A 1006 9.08 12.89 -3.89
C VAL A 1006 10.59 12.63 -3.94
N ASP A 1007 11.14 12.01 -2.89
CA ASP A 1007 12.47 11.41 -2.87
C ASP A 1007 12.28 9.92 -3.03
N LEU A 1008 12.84 9.33 -4.08
CA LEU A 1008 12.76 7.89 -4.31
C LEU A 1008 13.88 7.22 -3.49
N ARG A 1009 13.75 7.33 -2.17
CA ARG A 1009 14.87 7.27 -1.22
C ARG A 1009 15.53 5.90 -1.16
N PHE A 1010 14.75 4.84 -0.98
CA PHE A 1010 15.26 3.47 -0.86
C PHE A 1010 14.41 2.43 -1.60
N MET A 1011 15.05 1.56 -2.40
CA MET A 1011 14.44 0.34 -2.93
C MET A 1011 15.16 -0.92 -2.43
N GLY A 1012 14.59 -1.58 -1.43
CA GLY A 1012 15.09 -2.85 -0.88
C GLY A 1012 14.52 -4.07 -1.59
N LEU A 1013 15.38 -4.91 -2.17
CA LEU A 1013 15.03 -6.02 -3.04
C LEU A 1013 15.64 -7.34 -2.55
N PHE A 1014 14.81 -8.29 -2.18
CA PHE A 1014 15.24 -9.67 -1.92
C PHE A 1014 15.05 -10.51 -3.19
N ASP A 1015 16.14 -11.12 -3.66
CA ASP A 1015 16.26 -12.07 -4.77
C ASP A 1015 15.21 -11.91 -5.89
N THR A 1016 15.39 -10.90 -6.74
CA THR A 1016 14.42 -10.52 -7.77
C THR A 1016 14.29 -11.62 -8.82
N VAL A 1017 13.10 -12.20 -8.92
CA VAL A 1017 12.71 -13.12 -9.99
C VAL A 1017 11.47 -12.55 -10.63
N ALA A 1018 11.59 -11.98 -11.84
CA ALA A 1018 10.49 -11.31 -12.51
C ALA A 1018 9.34 -12.27 -12.85
N GLN A 1019 9.59 -13.23 -13.73
CA GLN A 1019 8.63 -14.21 -14.26
C GLN A 1019 7.16 -13.74 -14.23
N PHE A 1020 6.89 -12.62 -14.89
CA PHE A 1020 5.53 -12.20 -15.19
C PHE A 1020 5.10 -12.90 -16.45
N GLY A 1021 3.91 -13.46 -16.44
CA GLY A 1021 3.65 -14.47 -17.43
C GLY A 1021 4.58 -15.65 -17.28
N ILE A 1022 4.78 -16.31 -18.39
CA ILE A 1022 4.93 -17.76 -18.44
C ILE A 1022 6.40 -18.02 -18.75
N ALA A 1023 7.17 -18.48 -17.75
CA ALA A 1023 8.63 -18.34 -17.64
C ALA A 1023 9.11 -16.89 -17.90
N GLY A 1024 8.27 -15.89 -17.63
CA GLY A 1024 8.55 -14.52 -18.02
C GLY A 1024 8.08 -14.13 -19.43
N SER A 1025 7.16 -14.87 -20.07
CA SER A 1025 6.65 -14.48 -21.40
C SER A 1025 5.94 -13.12 -21.42
N HIS A 1026 5.52 -12.60 -20.26
CA HIS A 1026 5.00 -11.24 -20.09
C HIS A 1026 6.02 -10.29 -19.44
N ASN A 1027 7.29 -10.70 -19.20
CA ASN A 1027 8.33 -9.82 -18.64
C ASN A 1027 8.43 -8.51 -19.44
N HIS A 1028 8.27 -8.59 -20.75
CA HIS A 1028 8.26 -7.45 -21.68
C HIS A 1028 7.10 -6.44 -21.48
N LEU A 1029 6.07 -6.77 -20.68
CA LEU A 1029 4.98 -5.84 -20.32
C LEU A 1029 5.31 -4.96 -19.11
N TYR A 1030 6.40 -5.27 -18.42
CA TYR A 1030 6.86 -4.59 -17.21
C TYR A 1030 8.28 -4.06 -17.44
N ASP A 1031 8.79 -3.25 -16.51
CA ASP A 1031 10.09 -2.60 -16.63
C ASP A 1031 10.91 -2.89 -15.38
N PHE A 1032 11.97 -3.68 -15.52
CA PHE A 1032 12.83 -4.07 -14.41
C PHE A 1032 14.11 -3.28 -14.34
N ARG A 1033 14.25 -2.19 -15.10
CA ARG A 1033 15.38 -1.26 -14.93
C ARG A 1033 15.37 -0.69 -13.51
N ILE A 1034 16.45 -0.06 -13.11
CA ILE A 1034 16.44 0.85 -11.97
C ILE A 1034 16.46 2.24 -12.57
N ALA A 1035 15.43 3.05 -12.30
CA ALA A 1035 15.47 4.46 -12.67
C ALA A 1035 16.54 5.18 -11.83
N GLU A 1036 17.34 6.01 -12.50
CA GLU A 1036 18.49 6.72 -11.89
C GLU A 1036 18.07 7.69 -10.77
N LEU A 1037 16.78 8.05 -10.73
CA LEU A 1037 16.14 8.86 -9.69
C LEU A 1037 16.05 8.17 -8.32
N TRP A 1038 16.34 6.86 -8.20
CA TRP A 1038 16.35 6.17 -6.90
C TRP A 1038 17.64 6.48 -6.13
N SER A 1039 17.53 7.07 -4.95
CA SER A 1039 18.67 7.54 -4.16
C SER A 1039 19.53 6.40 -3.61
N TRP A 1040 18.93 5.23 -3.32
CA TRP A 1040 19.64 3.99 -3.01
C TRP A 1040 18.81 2.74 -3.35
N VAL A 1041 19.44 1.72 -3.93
CA VAL A 1041 18.83 0.43 -4.25
C VAL A 1041 19.72 -0.70 -3.74
N SER A 1042 19.14 -1.68 -3.06
CA SER A 1042 19.89 -2.79 -2.47
C SER A 1042 19.25 -4.12 -2.85
N HIS A 1043 20.03 -5.01 -3.46
CA HIS A 1043 19.56 -6.28 -4.00
C HIS A 1043 20.35 -7.44 -3.38
N ALA A 1044 19.71 -8.17 -2.46
CA ALA A 1044 20.28 -9.38 -1.85
C ALA A 1044 20.00 -10.59 -2.76
N VAL A 1045 21.05 -11.27 -3.22
CA VAL A 1045 20.99 -12.31 -4.25
C VAL A 1045 21.36 -13.68 -3.67
N ALA A 1046 20.52 -14.68 -3.91
CA ALA A 1046 20.81 -16.08 -3.58
C ALA A 1046 21.97 -16.64 -4.44
N LEU A 1047 23.04 -17.15 -3.80
CA LEU A 1047 24.11 -17.87 -4.49
C LEU A 1047 23.69 -19.30 -4.88
N HIS A 1048 22.94 -20.00 -4.03
CA HIS A 1048 22.67 -21.45 -4.18
C HIS A 1048 21.28 -21.76 -4.76
N GLU A 1049 20.64 -20.76 -5.39
CA GLU A 1049 19.41 -20.98 -6.15
C GLU A 1049 19.70 -21.50 -7.56
N HIS A 1050 19.77 -22.83 -7.70
CA HIS A 1050 20.09 -23.48 -8.96
C HIS A 1050 18.86 -23.82 -9.84
N ARG A 1051 17.63 -23.52 -9.41
CA ARG A 1051 16.45 -23.82 -10.23
C ARG A 1051 16.38 -22.83 -11.39
N TRP A 1052 16.55 -23.34 -12.61
CA TRP A 1052 16.36 -22.59 -13.87
C TRP A 1052 14.99 -21.88 -13.98
N THR A 1053 13.99 -22.34 -13.23
CA THR A 1053 12.67 -21.71 -13.09
C THR A 1053 12.62 -20.49 -12.17
N PHE A 1054 13.73 -20.10 -11.53
CA PHE A 1054 13.87 -18.89 -10.71
C PHE A 1054 15.00 -17.98 -11.25
N PRO A 1055 14.97 -17.58 -12.54
CA PRO A 1055 16.03 -16.81 -13.17
C PRO A 1055 16.24 -15.47 -12.45
N LEU A 1056 17.48 -15.18 -12.10
CA LEU A 1056 17.84 -13.94 -11.42
C LEU A 1056 17.62 -12.77 -12.36
N THR A 1057 16.71 -11.86 -12.01
CA THR A 1057 16.55 -10.60 -12.72
C THR A 1057 17.55 -9.61 -12.12
N SER A 1058 18.77 -9.59 -12.66
CA SER A 1058 19.85 -8.68 -12.25
C SER A 1058 19.35 -7.23 -12.21
N ALA A 1059 19.66 -6.51 -11.13
CA ALA A 1059 19.42 -5.08 -10.99
C ALA A 1059 20.47 -4.25 -11.76
N GLU A 1060 21.70 -4.77 -11.88
CA GLU A 1060 22.76 -4.10 -12.63
C GLU A 1060 22.37 -3.95 -14.11
N ALA A 1061 22.41 -2.73 -14.62
CA ALA A 1061 22.69 -2.38 -16.02
C ALA A 1061 23.50 -1.08 -15.98
N GLY A 1062 24.69 -1.09 -16.58
CA GLY A 1062 25.76 -0.14 -16.21
C GLY A 1062 25.38 1.34 -16.31
N GLY A 1063 25.71 2.12 -15.27
CA GLY A 1063 25.67 3.58 -15.29
C GLY A 1063 25.61 4.27 -13.93
N SER A 1064 24.59 3.95 -13.12
CA SER A 1064 24.02 4.93 -12.17
C SER A 1064 24.63 5.02 -10.76
N GLY A 1065 25.46 4.05 -10.33
CA GLY A 1065 26.17 4.11 -9.05
C GLY A 1065 25.31 4.14 -7.76
N ASN A 1066 24.00 3.95 -7.88
CA ASN A 1066 23.00 3.99 -6.81
C ASN A 1066 22.52 2.59 -6.37
N LEU A 1067 23.19 1.52 -6.84
CA LEU A 1067 22.79 0.13 -6.65
C LEU A 1067 23.90 -0.66 -5.96
N VAL A 1068 23.54 -1.41 -4.90
CA VAL A 1068 24.36 -2.47 -4.31
C VAL A 1068 23.67 -3.81 -4.55
N GLU A 1069 24.25 -4.65 -5.42
CA GLU A 1069 23.79 -6.01 -5.68
C GLU A 1069 24.79 -7.01 -5.09
N ALA A 1070 24.36 -7.72 -4.03
CA ALA A 1070 25.25 -8.45 -3.13
C ALA A 1070 24.89 -9.95 -3.04
N PRO A 1071 25.88 -10.86 -3.12
CA PRO A 1071 25.67 -12.31 -2.98
C PRO A 1071 25.50 -12.75 -1.51
N PHE A 1072 24.61 -13.72 -1.30
CA PHE A 1072 24.35 -14.36 0.00
C PHE A 1072 24.31 -15.89 -0.14
N VAL A 1073 24.83 -16.59 0.88
CA VAL A 1073 24.68 -18.05 1.01
C VAL A 1073 23.22 -18.38 1.31
N GLY A 1074 22.58 -19.08 0.37
CA GLY A 1074 21.17 -19.46 0.45
C GLY A 1074 20.58 -19.72 -0.93
N ALA A 1075 19.46 -20.45 -1.00
CA ALA A 1075 18.55 -20.47 -2.15
C ALA A 1075 17.48 -19.36 -2.04
N HIS A 1076 16.57 -19.24 -3.00
CA HIS A 1076 15.58 -18.15 -3.06
C HIS A 1076 14.74 -17.99 -1.77
N ALA A 1077 14.42 -19.11 -1.12
CA ALA A 1077 13.64 -19.12 0.13
C ALA A 1077 14.47 -18.70 1.36
N ASP A 1078 15.78 -18.98 1.34
CA ASP A 1078 16.74 -18.56 2.38
C ASP A 1078 17.02 -17.05 2.34
N ILE A 1079 16.65 -16.33 1.27
CA ILE A 1079 16.77 -14.86 1.18
C ILE A 1079 15.44 -14.16 1.48
N GLY A 1080 14.30 -14.80 1.18
CA GLY A 1080 12.95 -14.27 1.44
C GLY A 1080 12.41 -14.51 2.85
N GLY A 1081 12.84 -15.56 3.55
CA GLY A 1081 12.49 -15.82 4.95
C GLY A 1081 11.11 -16.43 5.20
N GLY A 1082 10.58 -17.23 4.26
CA GLY A 1082 9.26 -17.88 4.38
C GLY A 1082 9.27 -19.42 4.37
N LEU A 1083 10.36 -20.05 4.81
CA LEU A 1083 10.48 -21.52 4.89
C LEU A 1083 9.48 -22.18 5.85
N ALA A 1084 8.94 -21.44 6.82
CA ALA A 1084 7.96 -21.90 7.82
C ALA A 1084 6.62 -22.42 7.24
N LEU A 1085 6.41 -22.36 5.92
CA LEU A 1085 5.18 -22.72 5.23
C LEU A 1085 5.34 -23.81 4.15
N ARG A 1086 6.38 -24.65 4.18
CA ARG A 1086 6.45 -25.82 3.28
C ARG A 1086 5.71 -27.04 3.86
N ASP A 1087 5.05 -27.78 2.97
CA ASP A 1087 4.41 -29.06 3.25
C ASP A 1087 5.45 -30.14 3.63
N PRO A 1088 5.07 -31.21 4.36
CA PRO A 1088 5.98 -32.30 4.71
C PRO A 1088 6.59 -32.99 3.47
N PRO A 1089 7.79 -33.59 3.61
CA PRO A 1089 8.51 -34.18 2.48
C PRO A 1089 7.72 -35.32 1.82
N SER A 1090 7.70 -35.32 0.48
CA SER A 1090 7.05 -36.37 -0.31
C SER A 1090 7.88 -37.66 -0.27
N PRO A 1091 7.31 -38.80 0.17
CA PRO A 1091 8.02 -40.08 0.15
C PRO A 1091 8.24 -40.54 -1.30
N GLN A 1092 9.45 -40.98 -1.63
CA GLN A 1092 9.70 -41.70 -2.88
C GLN A 1092 9.28 -43.17 -2.77
N PRO A 1093 8.70 -43.78 -3.81
CA PRO A 1093 8.25 -45.16 -3.78
C PRO A 1093 9.38 -46.14 -4.16
N GLY A 1094 9.81 -46.99 -3.22
CA GLY A 1094 10.57 -48.22 -3.54
C GLY A 1094 11.93 -48.35 -2.86
N GLY A 1095 11.93 -48.71 -1.57
CA GLY A 1095 13.12 -49.16 -0.84
C GLY A 1095 12.72 -49.71 0.54
N PRO A 1096 13.14 -50.94 0.94
CA PRO A 1096 12.75 -51.51 2.22
C PRO A 1096 13.63 -50.99 3.36
N ALA A 1097 13.03 -50.33 4.35
CA ALA A 1097 13.66 -50.07 5.63
C ALA A 1097 13.15 -51.09 6.66
N THR A 1098 14.02 -51.96 7.15
CA THR A 1098 13.75 -52.92 8.23
C THR A 1098 14.34 -52.43 9.55
N ASP A 1099 13.58 -52.54 10.65
CA ASP A 1099 14.02 -52.06 11.96
C ASP A 1099 15.19 -52.87 12.54
N ALA A 1100 16.34 -52.22 12.81
CA ALA A 1100 17.35 -52.76 13.73
C ALA A 1100 18.34 -51.69 14.27
N LYS A 1101 18.17 -51.33 15.56
CA LYS A 1101 19.21 -50.85 16.50
C LYS A 1101 20.17 -49.71 16.07
N GLY A 1102 20.03 -48.53 16.68
CA GLY A 1102 21.10 -47.53 16.76
C GLY A 1102 20.57 -46.09 16.74
N GLY A 1103 20.50 -45.43 17.90
CA GLY A 1103 19.75 -44.19 18.05
C GLY A 1103 20.32 -42.96 17.33
N ALA A 1104 19.44 -42.21 16.69
CA ALA A 1104 19.58 -40.78 16.36
C ALA A 1104 18.18 -40.11 16.47
N THR A 1105 18.14 -38.78 16.66
CA THR A 1105 16.90 -38.02 16.90
C THR A 1105 16.15 -37.64 15.61
N ALA A 1106 14.87 -37.27 15.75
CA ALA A 1106 14.01 -36.89 14.62
C ALA A 1106 14.44 -35.60 13.92
N PRO A 1107 14.20 -35.44 12.60
CA PRO A 1107 14.51 -34.22 11.86
C PRO A 1107 13.45 -33.13 12.07
N ASP A 1108 13.79 -32.22 12.98
CA ASP A 1108 13.16 -30.96 13.37
C ASP A 1108 12.18 -30.30 12.38
N SER A 1109 11.01 -29.91 12.89
CA SER A 1109 10.13 -28.89 12.29
C SER A 1109 10.23 -27.55 13.04
N ASP A 1110 11.44 -27.22 13.49
CA ASP A 1110 11.73 -26.05 14.31
C ASP A 1110 11.79 -24.75 13.46
N PRO A 1111 10.89 -23.77 13.69
CA PRO A 1111 10.93 -22.49 12.98
C PRO A 1111 12.17 -21.63 13.31
N ALA A 1112 13.02 -21.99 14.28
CA ALA A 1112 14.28 -21.31 14.56
C ALA A 1112 15.42 -21.62 13.55
N ALA A 1113 15.24 -22.58 12.63
CA ALA A 1113 16.36 -23.18 11.89
C ALA A 1113 16.86 -22.43 10.63
N SER A 1114 16.18 -21.39 10.13
CA SER A 1114 16.51 -20.73 8.85
C SER A 1114 17.28 -19.40 8.99
N GLY A 1115 18.36 -19.38 9.78
CA GLY A 1115 19.12 -18.16 10.11
C GLY A 1115 19.67 -17.38 8.91
N LEU A 1116 19.90 -18.02 7.75
CA LEU A 1116 20.35 -17.36 6.51
C LEU A 1116 19.41 -16.23 6.06
N ALA A 1117 18.11 -16.37 6.33
CA ALA A 1117 17.12 -15.35 5.99
C ALA A 1117 17.19 -14.12 6.90
N ASP A 1118 17.53 -14.32 8.18
CA ASP A 1118 17.71 -13.21 9.12
C ASP A 1118 19.07 -12.51 8.91
N VAL A 1119 20.08 -13.21 8.37
CA VAL A 1119 21.31 -12.58 7.84
C VAL A 1119 20.99 -11.68 6.65
N ALA A 1120 20.28 -12.17 5.62
CA ALA A 1120 19.90 -11.34 4.47
C ALA A 1120 18.99 -10.15 4.85
N LEU A 1121 18.12 -10.33 5.84
CA LEU A 1121 17.28 -9.28 6.42
C LEU A 1121 18.11 -8.24 7.18
N GLY A 1122 19.08 -8.68 7.99
CA GLY A 1122 20.02 -7.83 8.74
C GLY A 1122 20.83 -6.94 7.80
N TRP A 1123 21.32 -7.49 6.69
CA TRP A 1123 22.00 -6.71 5.65
C TRP A 1123 21.06 -5.72 4.97
N MET A 1124 19.84 -6.12 4.59
CA MET A 1124 18.88 -5.20 3.97
C MET A 1124 18.50 -4.05 4.91
N HIS A 1125 18.40 -4.32 6.20
CA HIS A 1125 18.17 -3.32 7.25
C HIS A 1125 19.38 -2.39 7.44
N TRP A 1126 20.62 -2.91 7.40
CA TRP A 1126 21.84 -2.10 7.38
C TRP A 1126 21.89 -1.17 6.16
N GLN A 1127 21.61 -1.71 4.98
CA GLN A 1127 21.50 -0.97 3.72
C GLN A 1127 20.43 0.12 3.75
N ALA A 1128 19.24 -0.18 4.27
CA ALA A 1128 18.17 0.80 4.41
C ALA A 1128 18.54 1.96 5.35
N ARG A 1129 19.26 1.67 6.44
CA ARG A 1129 19.79 2.71 7.34
C ARG A 1129 20.92 3.52 6.71
N ALA A 1130 21.71 2.93 5.80
CA ALA A 1130 22.65 3.67 4.95
C ALA A 1130 21.92 4.58 3.93
N ALA A 1131 20.76 4.16 3.45
CA ALA A 1131 19.82 4.95 2.66
C ALA A 1131 19.03 6.01 3.49
N THR A 1132 19.38 6.20 4.77
CA THR A 1132 18.73 7.11 5.74
C THR A 1132 17.28 6.79 6.11
N VAL A 1133 16.80 5.57 5.87
CA VAL A 1133 15.47 5.12 6.29
C VAL A 1133 15.49 4.77 7.79
N ASP A 1134 14.56 5.34 8.58
CA ASP A 1134 14.31 4.86 9.94
C ASP A 1134 13.50 3.57 9.91
N PHE A 1135 14.24 2.46 9.84
CA PHE A 1135 13.75 1.16 10.28
C PHE A 1135 14.15 0.90 11.73
N ALA A 1136 13.21 0.29 12.42
CA ALA A 1136 13.32 -0.29 13.73
C ALA A 1136 14.29 -1.48 13.70
N ALA A 1137 15.30 -1.47 14.59
CA ALA A 1137 16.34 -2.50 14.69
C ALA A 1137 15.76 -3.89 15.01
N LEU A 1138 15.74 -4.75 13.99
CA LEU A 1138 15.04 -6.04 13.93
C LEU A 1138 15.05 -6.82 15.26
N ALA A 1139 13.89 -7.37 15.63
CA ALA A 1139 13.77 -8.21 16.83
C ALA A 1139 14.70 -9.44 16.70
N ASN A 1140 15.68 -9.53 17.60
CA ASN A 1140 16.77 -10.51 17.52
C ASN A 1140 16.26 -11.93 17.25
N ALA A 1141 16.90 -12.62 16.30
CA ALA A 1141 16.88 -14.07 16.29
C ALA A 1141 17.43 -14.58 17.63
N GLY A 1142 16.80 -15.63 18.19
CA GLY A 1142 17.28 -16.22 19.44
C GLY A 1142 18.67 -16.84 19.27
N PRO A 1143 19.43 -17.08 20.37
CA PRO A 1143 20.79 -17.60 20.33
C PRO A 1143 20.87 -19.12 19.98
N GLY A 1144 20.21 -19.54 18.90
CA GLY A 1144 20.03 -20.94 18.49
C GLY A 1144 20.59 -21.30 17.11
N ALA A 1145 21.15 -20.35 16.36
CA ALA A 1145 21.63 -20.57 14.99
C ALA A 1145 23.15 -20.81 14.91
N GLN A 1146 23.69 -21.73 15.72
CA GLN A 1146 25.13 -22.11 15.67
C GLN A 1146 25.54 -22.80 14.36
N ALA A 1147 24.58 -23.30 13.57
CA ALA A 1147 24.82 -23.87 12.24
C ALA A 1147 23.51 -23.81 11.39
N PRO A 1148 23.18 -22.66 10.76
CA PRO A 1148 21.98 -22.54 9.94
C PRO A 1148 22.02 -23.46 8.71
N ARG A 1149 20.83 -23.88 8.27
CA ARG A 1149 20.68 -24.91 7.23
C ARG A 1149 20.59 -24.26 5.85
N LEU A 1150 21.44 -24.72 4.92
CA LEU A 1150 21.37 -24.37 3.50
C LEU A 1150 20.35 -25.27 2.80
N HIS A 1151 19.42 -24.67 2.04
CA HIS A 1151 18.42 -25.41 1.29
C HIS A 1151 18.71 -25.45 -0.21
N ASP A 1152 18.38 -26.56 -0.87
CA ASP A 1152 18.24 -26.67 -2.32
C ASP A 1152 16.92 -27.35 -2.64
N MET A 1153 16.02 -26.59 -3.26
CA MET A 1153 14.64 -27.02 -3.53
C MET A 1153 14.51 -27.93 -4.77
N ARG A 1154 15.62 -28.34 -5.41
CA ARG A 1154 15.68 -29.42 -6.43
C ARG A 1154 15.52 -30.78 -5.76
N SER A 1155 14.87 -31.74 -6.44
CA SER A 1155 14.85 -33.13 -5.97
C SER A 1155 16.21 -33.81 -6.17
N PRO A 1156 16.52 -34.93 -5.49
CA PRO A 1156 17.84 -35.57 -5.59
C PRO A 1156 18.22 -36.00 -7.01
N LEU A 1157 17.23 -36.45 -7.80
CA LEU A 1157 17.38 -36.74 -9.22
C LEU A 1157 17.88 -35.50 -10.00
N TRP A 1158 17.30 -34.33 -9.74
CA TRP A 1158 17.70 -33.08 -10.38
C TRP A 1158 19.01 -32.52 -9.85
N ARG A 1159 19.36 -32.70 -8.56
CA ARG A 1159 20.71 -32.36 -8.04
C ARG A 1159 21.83 -33.21 -8.66
N THR A 1160 21.50 -34.43 -9.10
CA THR A 1160 22.47 -35.39 -9.64
C THR A 1160 22.58 -35.32 -11.17
N ILE A 1161 21.47 -35.07 -11.88
CA ILE A 1161 21.43 -35.03 -13.36
C ILE A 1161 21.50 -33.59 -13.90
N GLN A 1162 21.02 -32.60 -13.15
CA GLN A 1162 20.97 -31.18 -13.54
C GLN A 1162 21.71 -30.33 -12.49
N ASP A 1163 23.03 -30.50 -12.43
CA ASP A 1163 23.97 -29.58 -11.76
C ASP A 1163 23.99 -28.18 -12.43
N GLY A 1164 23.24 -28.02 -13.53
CA GLY A 1164 22.92 -26.74 -14.13
C GLY A 1164 22.17 -25.79 -13.20
N ASP A 1165 22.23 -24.51 -13.57
CA ASP A 1165 22.02 -23.39 -12.66
C ASP A 1165 20.92 -22.44 -13.16
N ARG A 1166 20.55 -21.41 -12.38
CA ARG A 1166 19.61 -20.40 -12.85
C ARG A 1166 20.24 -19.43 -13.84
N ALA A 1167 19.51 -19.04 -14.88
CA ALA A 1167 19.96 -18.00 -15.80
C ALA A 1167 19.93 -16.61 -15.14
N VAL A 1168 20.87 -15.73 -15.53
CA VAL A 1168 20.86 -14.30 -15.14
C VAL A 1168 20.29 -13.49 -16.29
N GLN A 1169 19.14 -12.87 -16.04
CA GLN A 1169 18.45 -11.97 -16.95
C GLN A 1169 18.82 -10.52 -16.63
N GLY A 1170 19.15 -9.74 -17.65
CA GLY A 1170 19.25 -8.29 -17.52
C GLY A 1170 17.87 -7.62 -17.39
N PRO A 1171 17.79 -6.32 -17.07
CA PRO A 1171 16.53 -5.60 -16.88
C PRO A 1171 15.51 -5.62 -18.04
N SER A 1172 15.92 -5.98 -19.26
CA SER A 1172 15.04 -6.19 -20.43
C SER A 1172 14.39 -7.58 -20.47
N GLY A 1173 14.68 -8.46 -19.51
CA GLY A 1173 14.33 -9.88 -19.54
C GLY A 1173 15.22 -10.74 -20.45
N ALA A 1174 16.14 -10.13 -21.20
CA ALA A 1174 17.12 -10.85 -22.01
C ALA A 1174 18.14 -11.57 -21.10
N ILE A 1175 18.45 -12.82 -21.44
CA ILE A 1175 19.50 -13.59 -20.76
C ILE A 1175 20.86 -12.94 -21.05
N ARG A 1176 21.64 -12.68 -20.01
CA ARG A 1176 23.08 -12.33 -20.09
C ARG A 1176 23.95 -13.55 -19.97
N TRP A 1177 23.65 -14.36 -18.95
CA TRP A 1177 24.33 -15.60 -18.62
C TRP A 1177 23.29 -16.70 -18.58
N ASN A 1178 23.53 -17.80 -19.31
CA ASN A 1178 22.66 -18.96 -19.31
C ASN A 1178 22.66 -19.65 -17.93
N TYR A 1179 23.75 -19.48 -17.20
CA TYR A 1179 23.97 -19.97 -15.85
C TYR A 1179 24.59 -18.85 -15.01
N GLN A 1180 24.07 -18.55 -13.82
CA GLN A 1180 24.65 -17.59 -12.87
C GLN A 1180 26.11 -17.94 -12.55
N ASP A 1181 26.48 -19.21 -12.65
CA ASP A 1181 27.84 -19.71 -12.56
C ASP A 1181 28.85 -19.04 -13.53
N GLU A 1182 28.38 -18.54 -14.69
CA GLU A 1182 29.14 -17.75 -15.68
C GLU A 1182 29.32 -16.28 -15.25
N ASP A 1183 28.55 -15.78 -14.29
CA ASP A 1183 28.60 -14.39 -13.84
C ASP A 1183 29.86 -14.10 -12.99
N PRO A 1184 30.69 -13.12 -13.36
CA PRO A 1184 31.96 -12.86 -12.66
C PRO A 1184 31.78 -12.25 -11.27
N ARG A 1185 30.60 -11.70 -10.93
CA ARG A 1185 30.29 -11.10 -9.63
C ARG A 1185 29.51 -12.06 -8.71
N LEU A 1186 28.62 -12.86 -9.28
CA LEU A 1186 27.59 -13.64 -8.57
C LEU A 1186 27.68 -15.17 -8.81
N GLY A 1187 28.62 -15.62 -9.63
CA GLY A 1187 28.74 -17.02 -10.08
C GLY A 1187 29.80 -17.87 -9.37
N ARG A 1188 30.42 -18.76 -10.15
CA ARG A 1188 31.27 -19.87 -9.65
C ARG A 1188 32.36 -19.40 -8.69
N ALA A 1189 32.99 -18.27 -8.97
CA ALA A 1189 34.08 -17.72 -8.16
C ALA A 1189 33.64 -17.36 -6.73
N ARG A 1190 32.38 -16.94 -6.53
CA ARG A 1190 31.83 -16.68 -5.18
C ARG A 1190 31.37 -17.95 -4.50
N ARG A 1191 30.73 -18.88 -5.23
CA ARG A 1191 30.36 -20.20 -4.68
C ARG A 1191 31.59 -20.96 -4.18
N ALA A 1192 32.68 -20.97 -4.93
CA ALA A 1192 33.93 -21.62 -4.53
C ALA A 1192 34.56 -21.03 -3.26
N GLN A 1193 34.29 -19.76 -2.94
CA GLN A 1193 34.68 -19.14 -1.67
C GLN A 1193 33.74 -19.59 -0.53
N THR A 1194 32.43 -19.66 -0.79
CA THR A 1194 31.45 -20.00 0.25
C THR A 1194 31.40 -21.48 0.60
N GLU A 1195 31.67 -22.39 -0.34
CA GLU A 1195 31.71 -23.84 -0.07
C GLU A 1195 32.80 -24.23 0.95
N ALA A 1196 33.80 -23.37 1.20
CA ALA A 1196 34.83 -23.60 2.23
C ALA A 1196 34.28 -23.63 3.67
N PHE A 1197 33.08 -23.09 3.90
CA PHE A 1197 32.38 -23.05 5.19
C PHE A 1197 30.93 -23.59 5.09
N ILE A 1198 30.67 -24.48 4.13
CA ILE A 1198 29.41 -25.24 4.03
C ILE A 1198 29.73 -26.72 4.22
N ASP A 1199 29.42 -27.25 5.41
CA ASP A 1199 29.47 -28.68 5.69
C ASP A 1199 28.37 -29.40 4.89
N ARG A 1200 28.75 -30.38 4.07
CA ARG A 1200 27.85 -31.15 3.20
C ARG A 1200 28.05 -32.66 3.43
N PRO A 1201 26.99 -33.41 3.73
CA PRO A 1201 27.03 -34.88 3.72
C PRO A 1201 27.53 -35.41 2.37
N GLU A 1202 28.33 -36.48 2.35
CA GLU A 1202 28.86 -37.05 1.09
C GLU A 1202 27.76 -37.37 0.07
N ALA A 1203 26.57 -37.73 0.55
CA ALA A 1203 25.39 -38.08 -0.25
C ALA A 1203 24.38 -36.92 -0.45
N TRP A 1204 24.73 -35.65 -0.18
CA TRP A 1204 23.76 -34.52 -0.22
C TRP A 1204 23.00 -34.36 -1.55
N ARG A 1205 23.60 -34.77 -2.68
CA ARG A 1205 22.94 -34.77 -4.00
C ARG A 1205 21.88 -35.88 -4.13
N SER A 1206 22.05 -37.02 -3.46
CA SER A 1206 21.13 -38.16 -3.48
C SER A 1206 20.18 -38.24 -2.25
N GLU A 1207 20.48 -37.52 -1.17
CA GLU A 1207 19.70 -37.56 0.09
C GLU A 1207 18.28 -36.95 -0.02
N PRO A 1208 17.24 -37.61 0.55
CA PRO A 1208 15.85 -37.14 0.48
C PRO A 1208 15.54 -36.07 1.53
N GLY A 1209 15.58 -34.81 1.12
CA GLY A 1209 15.20 -33.65 1.94
C GLY A 1209 15.69 -32.36 1.29
N ASP A 1210 15.16 -31.20 1.68
CA ASP A 1210 15.56 -29.91 1.09
C ASP A 1210 16.86 -29.34 1.65
N VAL A 1211 17.28 -29.75 2.86
CA VAL A 1211 18.55 -29.35 3.47
C VAL A 1211 19.70 -30.06 2.76
N VAL A 1212 20.71 -29.32 2.32
CA VAL A 1212 21.88 -29.84 1.58
C VAL A 1212 23.23 -29.45 2.17
N GLY A 1213 23.22 -28.76 3.31
CA GLY A 1213 24.41 -28.47 4.08
C GLY A 1213 24.11 -27.65 5.34
N ARG A 1214 25.12 -27.54 6.20
CA ARG A 1214 25.15 -26.64 7.36
C ARG A 1214 26.19 -25.56 7.09
N VAL A 1215 25.82 -24.31 7.28
CA VAL A 1215 26.74 -23.18 7.10
C VAL A 1215 27.41 -22.91 8.43
N ASP A 1216 28.74 -22.84 8.46
CA ASP A 1216 29.45 -22.28 9.61
C ASP A 1216 29.27 -20.75 9.60
N MET A 1217 28.78 -20.22 10.71
CA MET A 1217 28.55 -18.78 10.87
C MET A 1217 29.83 -17.99 11.12
N GLU A 1218 30.90 -18.59 11.63
CA GLU A 1218 32.17 -17.88 11.84
C GLU A 1218 32.83 -17.58 10.48
N GLY A 1219 33.06 -18.62 9.67
CA GLY A 1219 33.53 -18.48 8.29
C GLY A 1219 32.61 -17.65 7.40
N TYR A 1220 31.28 -17.80 7.52
CA TYR A 1220 30.34 -16.99 6.74
C TYR A 1220 30.33 -15.52 7.16
N ALA A 1221 30.42 -15.21 8.46
CA ALA A 1221 30.54 -13.83 8.94
C ALA A 1221 31.84 -13.18 8.45
N SER A 1222 32.98 -13.89 8.53
CA SER A 1222 34.26 -13.40 7.98
C SER A 1222 34.17 -13.14 6.47
N TRP A 1223 33.57 -14.06 5.70
CA TRP A 1223 33.39 -13.87 4.25
C TRP A 1223 32.45 -12.72 3.90
N LEU A 1224 31.40 -12.47 4.69
CA LEU A 1224 30.51 -11.31 4.53
C LEU A 1224 31.24 -10.00 4.86
N GLU A 1225 32.12 -10.00 5.88
CA GLU A 1225 32.94 -8.84 6.21
C GLU A 1225 33.97 -8.54 5.11
N GLU A 1226 34.68 -9.56 4.60
CA GLU A 1226 35.61 -9.42 3.46
C GLU A 1226 34.91 -9.03 2.15
N THR A 1227 33.73 -9.58 1.87
CA THR A 1227 33.05 -9.41 0.57
C THR A 1227 32.16 -8.18 0.50
N LEU A 1228 31.55 -7.77 1.62
CA LEU A 1228 30.54 -6.69 1.69
C LEU A 1228 30.90 -5.56 2.65
N GLY A 1229 31.97 -5.68 3.45
CA GLY A 1229 32.27 -4.74 4.54
C GLY A 1229 31.24 -4.77 5.66
N TRP A 1230 30.57 -5.91 5.86
CA TRP A 1230 29.44 -6.05 6.79
C TRP A 1230 29.53 -7.34 7.61
N SER A 1231 29.86 -7.21 8.89
CA SER A 1231 29.72 -8.27 9.89
C SER A 1231 28.22 -8.45 10.25
N PRO A 1232 27.66 -9.67 10.18
CA PRO A 1232 26.31 -9.93 10.69
C PRO A 1232 26.22 -9.77 12.22
N PRO A 1233 25.08 -9.31 12.76
CA PRO A 1233 24.86 -9.07 14.20
C PRO A 1233 24.41 -10.31 14.99
#